data_AF-A0A3E1E5V8-F1
#
_entry.id   AF-A0A3E1E5V8-F1
#
_cell.length_a   1.000
_cell.length_b   1.000
_cell.length_c   1.000
_cell.angle_alpha   90.00
_cell.angle_beta   90.00
_cell.angle_gamma   90.00
#
_symmetry.space_group_name_H-M   'P 1'
#
loop_
_entity.id
_entity.type
_entity.pdbx_description
1 polymer ?
#
loop_
_entity_poly.entity_id
_entity_poly.type
_entity_poly.pdbx_seq_one_letter_code
_entity_poly.pdbx_strand_id
1 'polypeptide(L)'
;MYAFLRLFFCLATLIALSSASVSGRESVLVFGEAHFPRSGSAAPVSPQRLVAALRDSGVEARAVDAKGLESVSLLEDAASSVLVLASGNVFPKDAFANLQEFHRKGGNFVLSGVPFSHPCEQLDGKWTDRGHKNLFVHREDGIGTGGFKTAQVGQKWRLEVPESMLSLPEKWYAGTEGRTQWLDVGSLDPRDEVLPLLTNVGPGQAPQPAAALIRHRCEMFSGACDVWLGHMMGGEEEKEVFLATQLLTRGVLWCLHEKQQISAESFKARLASLNEMELPGPLPDGLLAVESPMPWGTSFVPKSKPAARQLTVVPLKKLSPGERIALTCLQGLTCRTEPQIWLIHTETDRFWLDWHQKQGHIDGFREETDWRSLFAKYKDVIKGAVIADPDLYRGDLLAVNVAACEDWIVTSPEMAQRLGLEVRMDLRGRFKTYAEGLDWMWTTYKDRFNQHMCDYMHPGRLIRGNFAYAYQWKAPMLWICGREEEDYPGADRGAEKRAVARVFSEMPVNIPIFGFPAAGEGVGIGEPPGVALASRYGKGLICTDHMLNAGVLSGVALAELKQPVQPPAPALEKDKIYVALVMSDGDNQNAWHLFFRKYFESPSHGKFPLAFGIGPAILALQPGLAQWYYQHATPTTEFIADVSGASYMQPDHWGEAYTNKDEVLSGFLKWTAKLLPPLGLRTVRTVHGEDSFLSEYAKALPFCHSLFADMGCYSGHKGYGNLTYELPGGMPVFRAMTTWRNFGTGFMGEIREHVGAKRPAFVNGFVHCWTFQAKELDEIVKNAGPDVVFVTPTQLATLYREANGNPTPPAGQASPREATGQGGKGNDVPSAR
;
A
#
# COMPACT_ATOMS: atom_id res chain seq x y z
N MET A 1 -30.28 65.67 15.12
CA MET A 1 -30.40 64.34 15.73
C MET A 1 -29.42 63.38 15.02
N TYR A 2 -28.11 63.58 14.92
CA TYR A 2 -27.06 64.14 15.80
C TYR A 2 -27.17 63.71 17.26
N ALA A 3 -26.13 63.00 17.69
CA ALA A 3 -25.72 62.70 19.06
C ALA A 3 -26.76 61.98 19.92
N PHE A 4 -26.55 60.68 20.17
CA PHE A 4 -26.53 60.08 21.51
C PHE A 4 -26.25 58.57 21.34
N LEU A 5 -25.33 58.04 22.17
CA LEU A 5 -24.77 56.67 22.18
C LEU A 5 -23.49 56.41 21.34
N ARG A 6 -22.57 57.38 21.32
CA ARG A 6 -21.13 57.13 21.47
C ARG A 6 -20.75 57.33 22.93
N LEU A 7 -21.00 56.37 23.83
CA LEU A 7 -20.43 56.40 25.18
C LEU A 7 -20.62 55.08 25.95
N PHE A 8 -20.30 53.92 25.37
CA PHE A 8 -20.19 52.67 26.17
C PHE A 8 -19.23 51.60 25.61
N PHE A 9 -18.32 51.97 24.68
CA PHE A 9 -17.36 51.02 24.08
C PHE A 9 -15.89 51.50 24.12
N CYS A 10 -15.53 52.36 25.08
CA CYS A 10 -14.16 52.87 25.24
C CYS A 10 -13.54 52.61 26.61
N LEU A 11 -14.00 51.61 27.37
CA LEU A 11 -13.39 51.25 28.66
C LEU A 11 -13.29 49.72 28.85
N ALA A 12 -12.75 49.01 27.85
CA ALA A 12 -12.31 47.62 27.97
C ALA A 12 -11.17 47.27 26.97
N THR A 13 -10.37 48.26 26.57
CA THR A 13 -9.29 48.12 25.58
C THR A 13 -8.05 48.90 26.00
N LEU A 14 -7.72 48.83 27.29
CA LEU A 14 -6.54 49.48 27.87
C LEU A 14 -6.05 48.75 29.13
N ILE A 15 -5.91 47.42 29.03
CA ILE A 15 -4.92 46.65 29.81
C ILE A 15 -4.29 45.64 28.84
N ALA A 16 -3.57 46.17 27.86
CA ALA A 16 -2.56 45.46 27.12
C ALA A 16 -1.57 46.53 26.68
N LEU A 17 -0.39 46.55 27.33
CA LEU A 17 0.90 47.06 26.86
C LEU A 17 1.79 47.40 28.06
N SER A 18 2.27 46.36 28.73
CA SER A 18 3.64 46.32 29.26
C SER A 18 4.06 44.88 29.59
N SER A 19 3.97 43.97 28.62
CA SER A 19 4.93 42.88 28.55
C SER A 19 5.94 43.28 27.49
N ALA A 20 7.16 43.58 27.94
CA ALA A 20 8.26 43.90 27.08
C ALA A 20 8.38 42.80 26.01
N SER A 21 8.33 43.21 24.75
CA SER A 21 8.75 42.41 23.61
C SER A 21 10.22 42.05 23.81
N VAL A 22 10.49 40.83 24.26
CA VAL A 22 11.77 40.19 23.95
C VAL A 22 11.61 39.68 22.52
N SER A 23 12.26 40.38 21.59
CA SER A 23 12.50 39.90 20.25
C SER A 23 13.40 38.65 20.32
N GLY A 24 12.83 37.49 20.64
CA GLY A 24 13.54 36.21 20.59
C GLY A 24 13.57 35.73 19.15
N ARG A 25 14.76 35.64 18.55
CA ARG A 25 14.96 34.79 17.37
C ARG A 25 14.53 33.36 17.74
N GLU A 26 13.84 32.71 16.83
CA GLU A 26 13.26 31.37 17.00
C GLU A 26 14.34 30.35 17.43
N SER A 27 14.18 29.71 18.59
CA SER A 27 15.18 28.82 19.20
C SER A 27 14.99 27.34 18.88
N VAL A 28 13.89 26.93 18.22
CA VAL A 28 13.61 25.50 17.93
C VAL A 28 13.60 25.23 16.43
N LEU A 29 14.51 24.36 16.01
CA LEU A 29 14.68 23.93 14.63
C LEU A 29 14.37 22.44 14.50
N VAL A 30 13.62 22.07 13.47
CA VAL A 30 13.33 20.67 13.15
C VAL A 30 13.98 20.35 11.82
N PHE A 31 14.93 19.41 11.81
CA PHE A 31 15.58 19.02 10.56
C PHE A 31 14.58 18.29 9.66
N GLY A 32 14.40 18.80 8.45
CA GLY A 32 13.52 18.25 7.43
C GLY A 32 14.09 18.57 6.06
N GLU A 33 14.44 17.51 5.34
CA GLU A 33 15.05 17.59 4.01
C GLU A 33 14.32 16.62 3.09
N ALA A 34 13.96 17.09 1.90
CA ALA A 34 13.21 16.29 0.95
C ALA A 34 14.02 15.07 0.50
N HIS A 35 13.39 13.90 0.44
CA HIS A 35 14.02 12.64 0.05
C HIS A 35 15.24 12.25 0.91
N PHE A 36 15.37 12.83 2.12
CA PHE A 36 16.44 12.44 3.03
C PHE A 36 16.16 11.01 3.55
N PRO A 37 17.17 10.12 3.60
CA PRO A 37 17.00 8.78 4.11
C PRO A 37 16.47 8.84 5.55
N ARG A 38 15.82 7.78 6.00
CA ARG A 38 15.69 7.57 7.45
C ARG A 38 16.03 6.11 7.73
N SER A 39 16.90 5.90 8.70
CA SER A 39 17.34 4.60 9.14
C SER A 39 17.16 4.56 10.64
N GLY A 40 16.69 3.45 11.18
CA GLY A 40 16.79 3.22 12.60
C GLY A 40 15.95 4.11 13.56
N SER A 41 14.85 4.72 13.11
CA SER A 41 14.02 5.65 13.90
C SER A 41 12.99 4.97 14.80
N ALA A 42 12.71 5.53 15.98
CA ALA A 42 11.72 5.06 16.98
C ALA A 42 10.25 5.00 16.49
N ALA A 43 9.96 5.72 15.40
CA ALA A 43 8.83 5.66 14.49
C ALA A 43 9.08 6.81 13.49
N PRO A 44 8.78 6.69 12.19
CA PRO A 44 9.06 7.77 11.24
C PRO A 44 8.04 8.92 11.42
N VAL A 45 8.34 9.87 12.30
CA VAL A 45 7.57 11.13 12.44
C VAL A 45 7.99 12.10 11.33
N SER A 46 7.03 12.69 10.62
CA SER A 46 7.30 13.73 9.63
C SER A 46 7.83 15.01 10.30
N PRO A 47 8.87 15.68 9.77
CA PRO A 47 9.35 16.97 10.26
C PRO A 47 8.25 18.03 10.33
N GLN A 48 7.38 18.10 9.31
CA GLN A 48 6.29 19.06 9.20
C GLN A 48 5.23 18.80 10.26
N ARG A 49 4.87 17.53 10.48
CA ARG A 49 3.95 17.14 11.56
C ARG A 49 4.53 17.45 12.93
N LEU A 50 5.84 17.30 13.11
CA LEU A 50 6.50 17.66 14.36
C LEU A 50 6.53 19.17 14.59
N VAL A 51 6.77 19.97 13.56
CA VAL A 51 6.64 21.44 13.62
C VAL A 51 5.21 21.84 13.99
N ALA A 52 4.19 21.23 13.38
CA ALA A 52 2.80 21.48 13.73
C ALA A 52 2.50 21.11 15.19
N ALA A 53 2.91 19.92 15.64
CA ALA A 53 2.73 19.48 17.03
C ALA A 53 3.43 20.41 18.04
N LEU A 54 4.62 20.92 17.72
CA LEU A 54 5.33 21.89 18.54
C LEU A 54 4.55 23.22 18.62
N ARG A 55 4.06 23.73 17.49
CA ARG A 55 3.24 24.95 17.46
C ARG A 55 1.94 24.81 18.23
N ASP A 56 1.26 23.67 18.10
CA ASP A 56 0.05 23.35 18.86
C ASP A 56 0.31 23.27 20.37
N SER A 57 1.55 22.94 20.77
CA SER A 57 2.01 23.01 22.17
C SER A 57 2.50 24.41 22.61
N GLY A 58 2.32 25.42 21.76
CA GLY A 58 2.74 26.81 21.99
C GLY A 58 4.24 27.05 21.81
N VAL A 59 4.96 26.16 21.13
CA VAL A 59 6.38 26.29 20.81
C VAL A 59 6.52 26.79 19.38
N GLU A 60 7.12 27.97 19.21
CA GLU A 60 7.52 28.44 17.89
C GLU A 60 8.65 27.55 17.36
N ALA A 61 8.37 26.86 16.26
CA ALA A 61 9.29 25.96 15.60
C ALA A 61 9.21 26.14 14.08
N ARG A 62 10.33 25.84 13.40
CA ARG A 62 10.38 25.79 11.94
C ARG A 62 11.26 24.66 11.44
N ALA A 63 11.04 24.26 10.19
CA ALA A 63 11.90 23.33 9.50
C ALA A 63 13.25 23.98 9.14
N VAL A 64 14.31 23.16 9.09
CA VAL A 64 15.63 23.51 8.56
C VAL A 64 16.13 22.37 7.66
N ASP A 65 16.67 22.71 6.50
CA ASP A 65 17.22 21.78 5.52
C ASP A 65 18.72 21.51 5.80
N ALA A 66 19.36 20.63 5.03
CA ALA A 66 20.76 20.27 5.28
C ALA A 66 21.70 21.47 5.14
N LYS A 67 21.43 22.32 4.14
CA LYS A 67 22.19 23.55 3.90
C LYS A 67 22.02 24.56 5.05
N GLY A 68 20.84 24.63 5.64
CA GLY A 68 20.58 25.44 6.82
C GLY A 68 21.38 24.97 8.04
N LEU A 69 21.64 23.66 8.16
CA LEU A 69 22.53 23.12 9.20
C LEU A 69 24.01 23.43 8.96
N GLU A 70 24.41 23.63 7.71
CA GLU A 70 25.75 24.11 7.33
C GLU A 70 25.95 25.62 7.58
N SER A 71 24.89 26.36 7.88
CA SER A 71 25.00 27.80 8.16
C SER A 71 25.67 28.07 9.50
N VAL A 72 26.64 28.99 9.52
CA VAL A 72 27.24 29.51 10.77
C VAL A 72 26.21 30.18 11.68
N SER A 73 25.07 30.63 11.13
CA SER A 73 23.96 31.18 11.92
C SER A 73 23.32 30.16 12.84
N LEU A 74 23.48 28.85 12.59
CA LEU A 74 23.05 27.80 13.53
C LEU A 74 23.81 27.89 14.86
N LEU A 75 25.04 28.41 14.82
CA LEU A 75 25.92 28.53 15.97
C LEU A 75 25.68 29.80 16.78
N GLU A 76 24.89 30.74 16.24
CA GLU A 76 24.41 31.92 16.97
C GLU A 76 23.40 31.44 18.04
N ASP A 77 23.63 31.79 19.31
CA ASP A 77 22.77 31.41 20.43
C ASP A 77 22.56 29.89 20.64
N ALA A 78 23.52 29.07 20.20
CA ALA A 78 23.48 27.61 20.27
C ALA A 78 23.06 27.08 21.65
N ALA A 79 23.64 27.62 22.74
CA ALA A 79 23.33 27.24 24.13
C ALA A 79 21.83 27.26 24.48
N SER A 80 21.08 28.11 23.79
CA SER A 80 19.67 28.38 23.98
C SER A 80 18.79 27.76 22.88
N SER A 81 19.39 27.10 21.89
CA SER A 81 18.69 26.52 20.74
C SER A 81 18.45 25.02 20.92
N VAL A 82 17.36 24.52 20.35
CA VAL A 82 17.00 23.10 20.31
C VAL A 82 16.93 22.66 18.85
N LEU A 83 17.72 21.66 18.48
CA LEU A 83 17.67 21.02 17.16
C LEU A 83 17.07 19.62 17.27
N VAL A 84 15.97 19.41 16.55
CA VAL A 84 15.27 18.13 16.51
C VAL A 84 15.68 17.35 15.27
N LEU A 85 16.25 16.15 15.46
CA LEU A 85 16.63 15.22 14.40
C LEU A 85 15.74 13.97 14.51
N ALA A 86 14.62 13.98 13.78
CA ALA A 86 13.62 12.91 13.83
C ALA A 86 13.85 11.79 12.79
N SER A 87 14.86 11.92 11.92
CA SER A 87 15.18 10.98 10.83
C SER A 87 15.89 9.70 11.27
N GLY A 88 15.92 9.38 12.58
CA GLY A 88 16.60 8.19 13.06
C GLY A 88 18.12 8.37 13.16
N ASN A 89 18.84 7.33 12.73
CA ASN A 89 20.28 7.19 12.80
C ASN A 89 21.09 8.10 11.86
N VAL A 90 20.42 8.66 10.87
CA VAL A 90 21.04 9.37 9.76
C VAL A 90 21.14 10.87 9.99
N PHE A 91 22.16 11.48 9.38
CA PHE A 91 22.42 12.92 9.48
C PHE A 91 23.19 13.41 8.24
N PRO A 92 23.03 14.67 7.83
CA PRO A 92 23.78 15.22 6.70
C PRO A 92 25.26 15.31 7.06
N LYS A 93 26.08 14.55 6.33
CA LYS A 93 27.52 14.42 6.54
C LYS A 93 28.22 15.78 6.52
N ASP A 94 27.85 16.64 5.58
CA ASP A 94 28.51 17.92 5.35
C ASP A 94 28.20 18.93 6.46
N ALA A 95 27.06 18.78 7.16
CA ALA A 95 26.72 19.58 8.34
C ALA A 95 27.35 19.08 9.64
N PHE A 96 28.02 17.92 9.65
CA PHE A 96 28.47 17.27 10.89
C PHE A 96 29.40 18.15 11.74
N ALA A 97 30.32 18.89 11.11
CA ALA A 97 31.23 19.78 11.84
C ALA A 97 30.48 20.88 12.59
N ASN A 98 29.44 21.46 11.96
CA ASN A 98 28.59 22.46 12.59
C ASN A 98 27.71 21.86 13.67
N LEU A 99 27.18 20.66 13.48
CA LEU A 99 26.38 19.96 14.50
C LEU A 99 27.24 19.65 15.73
N GLN A 100 28.49 19.22 15.54
CA GLN A 100 29.44 19.00 16.62
C GLN A 100 29.74 20.32 17.36
N GLU A 101 30.00 21.40 16.64
CA GLU A 101 30.28 22.71 17.23
C GLU A 101 29.06 23.33 17.93
N PHE A 102 27.87 23.13 17.37
CA PHE A 102 26.60 23.49 17.99
C PHE A 102 26.47 22.83 19.36
N HIS A 103 26.79 21.53 19.45
CA HIS A 103 26.74 20.80 20.71
C HIS A 103 27.80 21.27 21.71
N ARG A 104 29.04 21.50 21.25
CA ARG A 104 30.14 22.06 22.09
C ARG A 104 29.78 23.41 22.70
N LYS A 105 28.98 24.22 22.01
CA LYS A 105 28.46 25.50 22.49
C LYS A 105 27.24 25.38 23.42
N GLY A 106 26.91 24.16 23.88
CA GLY A 106 25.79 23.89 24.78
C GLY A 106 24.45 23.76 24.06
N GLY A 107 24.45 23.58 22.74
CA GLY A 107 23.25 23.30 21.95
C GLY A 107 22.56 22.01 22.37
N ASN A 108 21.26 21.93 22.14
CA ASN A 108 20.41 20.86 22.66
C ASN A 108 19.88 20.01 21.52
N PHE A 109 20.07 18.70 21.59
CA PHE A 109 19.52 17.78 20.58
C PHE A 109 18.29 17.03 21.08
N VAL A 110 17.29 16.92 20.23
CA VAL A 110 16.15 16.02 20.45
C VAL A 110 16.15 14.97 19.34
N LEU A 111 16.43 13.72 19.70
CA LEU A 111 16.90 12.69 18.77
C LEU A 111 15.94 11.49 18.79
N SER A 112 15.62 10.98 17.59
CA SER A 112 14.96 9.69 17.40
C SER A 112 15.97 8.70 16.83
N GLY A 113 16.01 7.46 17.32
CA GLY A 113 16.95 6.42 16.91
C GLY A 113 18.32 6.48 17.62
N VAL A 114 19.34 5.92 16.97
CA VAL A 114 20.76 6.01 17.34
C VAL A 114 21.42 7.09 16.48
N PRO A 115 21.27 8.37 16.85
CA PRO A 115 21.69 9.50 16.03
C PRO A 115 23.19 9.46 15.78
N PHE A 116 23.64 10.08 14.68
CA PHE A 116 25.05 10.17 14.31
C PHE A 116 25.73 8.83 14.05
N SER A 117 24.97 7.85 13.56
CA SER A 117 25.53 6.56 13.15
C SER A 117 25.58 6.34 11.63
N HIS A 118 24.79 7.05 10.84
CA HIS A 118 24.73 6.87 9.39
C HIS A 118 24.87 8.21 8.63
N PRO A 119 26.10 8.66 8.31
CA PRO A 119 26.29 9.88 7.52
C PRO A 119 25.68 9.75 6.14
N CYS A 120 24.87 10.72 5.75
CA CYS A 120 24.27 10.81 4.43
C CYS A 120 24.87 11.96 3.63
N GLU A 121 25.13 11.74 2.35
CA GLU A 121 25.62 12.78 1.42
C GLU A 121 24.81 12.76 0.12
N GLN A 122 24.73 13.90 -0.57
CA GLN A 122 24.10 13.95 -1.88
C GLN A 122 25.08 13.48 -2.96
N LEU A 123 24.69 12.46 -3.72
CA LEU A 123 25.40 11.96 -4.90
C LEU A 123 24.43 12.00 -6.07
N ASP A 124 24.79 12.71 -7.15
CA ASP A 124 23.96 12.88 -8.35
C ASP A 124 22.53 13.35 -8.04
N GLY A 125 22.39 14.24 -7.06
CA GLY A 125 21.09 14.78 -6.62
C GLY A 125 20.24 13.82 -5.77
N LYS A 126 20.81 12.70 -5.31
CA LYS A 126 20.15 11.75 -4.39
C LYS A 126 20.92 11.62 -3.10
N TRP A 127 20.20 11.69 -1.98
CA TRP A 127 20.79 11.38 -0.70
C TRP A 127 21.14 9.89 -0.59
N THR A 128 22.36 9.61 -0.15
CA THR A 128 22.89 8.26 -0.02
C THR A 128 23.47 8.05 1.37
N ASP A 129 23.01 7.01 2.06
CA ASP A 129 23.61 6.54 3.31
C ASP A 129 25.00 5.93 3.04
N ARG A 130 26.02 6.41 3.75
CA ARG A 130 27.42 5.99 3.62
C ARG A 130 27.81 4.85 4.55
N GLY A 131 26.83 4.25 5.21
CA GLY A 131 26.99 3.11 6.11
C GLY A 131 27.38 3.53 7.53
N HIS A 132 27.39 2.54 8.42
CA HIS A 132 27.53 2.75 9.85
C HIS A 132 28.89 3.34 10.26
N LYS A 133 28.86 4.38 11.08
CA LYS A 133 30.01 4.98 11.79
C LYS A 133 29.63 5.24 13.23
N ASN A 134 30.56 5.05 14.17
CA ASN A 134 30.31 5.39 15.57
C ASN A 134 30.70 6.84 15.83
N LEU A 135 29.89 7.83 15.46
CA LEU A 135 30.16 9.26 15.77
C LEU A 135 29.41 9.77 17.01
N PHE A 136 28.42 9.03 17.52
CA PHE A 136 27.70 9.35 18.78
C PHE A 136 28.56 9.27 20.06
N VAL A 137 29.78 8.74 19.96
CA VAL A 137 30.69 8.48 21.09
C VAL A 137 31.28 9.76 21.68
N HIS A 138 31.70 9.69 22.95
CA HIS A 138 32.29 10.81 23.70
C HIS A 138 33.82 10.90 23.50
N ARG A 139 34.25 11.39 22.32
CA ARG A 139 35.65 11.61 21.92
C ARG A 139 35.77 12.79 20.95
N GLU A 140 36.99 13.21 20.61
CA GLU A 140 37.26 14.45 19.86
C GLU A 140 36.56 14.55 18.48
N ASP A 141 36.48 13.45 17.73
CA ASP A 141 35.78 13.33 16.44
C ASP A 141 34.31 12.92 16.59
N GLY A 142 33.82 12.74 17.84
CA GLY A 142 32.46 12.33 18.17
C GLY A 142 31.60 13.50 18.65
N ILE A 143 30.29 13.24 18.79
CA ILE A 143 29.29 14.23 19.19
C ILE A 143 28.73 13.99 20.59
N GLY A 144 29.11 12.91 21.28
CA GLY A 144 28.78 12.72 22.70
C GLY A 144 27.32 12.41 23.03
N THR A 145 26.47 12.08 22.07
CA THR A 145 25.03 11.80 22.28
C THR A 145 24.74 10.41 22.87
N GLY A 146 25.75 9.55 23.02
CA GLY A 146 25.63 8.22 23.62
C GLY A 146 25.33 7.09 22.64
N GLY A 147 25.92 5.92 22.90
CA GLY A 147 25.72 4.67 22.18
C GLY A 147 24.52 3.86 22.66
N PHE A 148 24.39 2.63 22.16
CA PHE A 148 23.20 1.82 22.40
C PHE A 148 23.53 0.35 22.64
N LYS A 149 22.62 -0.34 23.32
CA LYS A 149 22.60 -1.80 23.47
C LYS A 149 21.33 -2.35 22.85
N THR A 150 21.39 -3.62 22.44
CA THR A 150 20.27 -4.31 21.80
C THR A 150 19.95 -5.62 22.54
N ALA A 151 18.69 -5.88 22.87
CA ALA A 151 18.20 -7.15 23.40
C ALA A 151 18.36 -8.29 22.39
N GLN A 152 18.50 -9.49 22.93
CA GLN A 152 18.59 -10.70 22.13
C GLN A 152 17.26 -10.98 21.42
N VAL A 153 17.35 -11.51 20.20
CA VAL A 153 16.19 -11.87 19.38
C VAL A 153 15.28 -12.84 20.16
N GLY A 154 13.98 -12.53 20.21
CA GLY A 154 12.95 -13.38 20.85
C GLY A 154 12.69 -13.11 22.33
N GLN A 155 13.41 -12.18 22.99
CA GLN A 155 13.08 -11.77 24.36
C GLN A 155 11.94 -10.74 24.37
N LYS A 156 10.96 -10.93 25.25
CA LYS A 156 9.88 -9.97 25.48
C LYS A 156 10.29 -8.94 26.53
N TRP A 157 10.12 -7.67 26.18
CA TRP A 157 10.38 -6.53 27.05
C TRP A 157 9.11 -5.70 27.19
N ARG A 158 8.86 -5.17 28.39
CA ARG A 158 7.75 -4.24 28.62
C ARG A 158 8.27 -2.83 28.83
N LEU A 159 7.49 -1.85 28.39
CA LEU A 159 7.74 -0.43 28.63
C LEU A 159 7.17 -0.01 29.98
N GLU A 160 7.98 0.66 30.78
CA GLU A 160 7.58 1.33 32.01
C GLU A 160 7.98 2.81 31.97
N VAL A 161 7.19 3.66 32.61
CA VAL A 161 7.54 5.06 32.87
C VAL A 161 8.05 5.14 34.30
N PRO A 162 9.33 5.48 34.53
CA PRO A 162 9.81 5.83 35.86
C PRO A 162 9.02 7.02 36.42
N GLU A 163 9.12 7.33 37.71
CA GLU A 163 8.65 8.63 38.23
C GLU A 163 9.34 9.75 37.44
N SER A 164 8.68 10.28 36.41
CA SER A 164 9.29 11.14 35.39
C SER A 164 8.70 12.55 35.43
N MET A 165 9.55 13.54 35.16
CA MET A 165 9.14 14.95 35.15
C MET A 165 8.20 15.32 33.98
N LEU A 166 8.14 14.50 32.93
CA LEU A 166 7.40 14.83 31.71
C LEU A 166 5.96 14.33 31.67
N SER A 167 5.54 13.53 32.66
CA SER A 167 4.17 13.00 32.83
C SER A 167 3.60 12.38 31.55
N LEU A 168 3.82 11.08 31.35
CA LEU A 168 3.34 10.35 30.18
C LEU A 168 2.18 9.41 30.57
N PRO A 169 0.95 9.59 30.04
CA PRO A 169 -0.18 8.72 30.34
C PRO A 169 0.06 7.25 29.99
N GLU A 170 -0.23 6.34 30.93
CA GLU A 170 -0.05 4.88 30.77
C GLU A 170 -0.71 4.31 29.51
N LYS A 171 -1.91 4.81 29.19
CA LYS A 171 -2.69 4.43 28.00
C LYS A 171 -1.92 4.54 26.67
N TRP A 172 -0.89 5.39 26.58
CA TRP A 172 -0.16 5.61 25.33
C TRP A 172 0.92 4.57 25.06
N TYR A 173 1.50 3.94 26.10
CA TYR A 173 2.57 2.95 25.95
C TYR A 173 2.19 1.55 26.45
N ALA A 174 1.13 1.42 27.26
CA ALA A 174 0.66 0.12 27.74
C ALA A 174 0.37 -0.87 26.60
N GLY A 175 0.70 -2.14 26.84
CA GLY A 175 0.51 -3.23 25.88
C GLY A 175 1.50 -3.25 24.71
N THR A 176 2.40 -2.26 24.64
CA THR A 176 3.49 -2.27 23.65
C THR A 176 4.60 -3.19 24.13
N GLU A 177 4.99 -4.17 23.30
CA GLU A 177 6.23 -4.91 23.50
C GLU A 177 7.40 -4.01 23.07
N GLY A 178 8.34 -3.74 23.98
CA GLY A 178 9.52 -2.95 23.66
C GLY A 178 10.38 -3.69 22.64
N ARG A 179 10.72 -3.05 21.51
CA ARG A 179 11.81 -3.54 20.66
C ARG A 179 13.16 -3.19 21.28
N THR A 180 14.18 -3.80 20.70
CA THR A 180 15.35 -4.29 21.41
C THR A 180 16.37 -3.22 21.82
N GLN A 181 16.23 -1.91 21.57
CA GLN A 181 17.33 -0.95 21.79
C GLN A 181 17.14 0.02 22.97
N TRP A 182 18.23 0.31 23.69
CA TRP A 182 18.29 1.31 24.78
C TRP A 182 19.65 2.00 24.86
N LEU A 183 19.72 3.16 25.52
CA LEU A 183 20.92 3.95 25.70
C LEU A 183 21.95 3.14 26.51
N ASP A 184 23.16 3.01 25.97
CA ASP A 184 24.28 2.49 26.75
C ASP A 184 24.86 3.60 27.61
N VAL A 185 24.38 3.73 28.85
CA VAL A 185 24.82 4.78 29.79
C VAL A 185 26.34 4.79 29.98
N GLY A 186 27.00 3.63 29.89
CA GLY A 186 28.45 3.54 30.01
C GLY A 186 29.25 4.13 28.84
N SER A 187 28.58 4.54 27.76
CA SER A 187 29.20 5.19 26.60
C SER A 187 29.24 6.72 26.70
N LEU A 188 28.59 7.30 27.71
CA LEU A 188 28.62 8.73 28.03
C LEU A 188 29.77 9.05 28.99
N ASP A 189 30.10 10.34 29.15
CA ASP A 189 31.04 10.77 30.19
C ASP A 189 30.41 10.52 31.57
N PRO A 190 31.14 9.97 32.55
CA PRO A 190 30.60 9.69 33.88
C PRO A 190 30.06 10.91 34.64
N ARG A 191 30.39 12.13 34.19
CA ARG A 191 29.85 13.38 34.76
C ARG A 191 28.45 13.70 34.23
N ASP A 192 28.08 13.17 33.07
CA ASP A 192 26.77 13.42 32.46
C ASP A 192 25.67 12.75 33.27
N GLU A 193 24.52 13.43 33.39
CA GLU A 193 23.38 12.94 34.15
C GLU A 193 22.33 12.38 33.19
N VAL A 194 21.98 11.11 33.35
CA VAL A 194 20.94 10.45 32.56
C VAL A 194 19.66 10.33 33.39
N LEU A 195 18.56 10.88 32.87
CA LEU A 195 17.22 10.80 33.46
C LEU A 195 16.32 9.97 32.55
N PRO A 196 16.02 8.70 32.91
CA PRO A 196 15.18 7.84 32.08
C PRO A 196 13.74 8.37 31.96
N LEU A 197 13.22 8.43 30.73
CA LEU A 197 11.83 8.79 30.40
C LEU A 197 10.94 7.56 30.24
N LEU A 198 11.47 6.55 29.57
CA LEU A 198 10.87 5.24 29.38
C LEU A 198 11.94 4.20 29.61
N THR A 199 11.59 3.13 30.32
CA THR A 199 12.49 2.02 30.59
C THR A 199 11.98 0.72 29.98
N ASN A 200 12.92 -0.03 29.40
CA ASN A 200 12.73 -1.40 28.98
C ASN A 200 12.97 -2.30 30.20
N VAL A 201 11.95 -3.08 30.57
CA VAL A 201 12.03 -4.04 31.68
C VAL A 201 11.89 -5.46 31.15
N GLY A 202 12.96 -6.24 31.31
CA GLY A 202 13.06 -7.63 30.85
C GLY A 202 13.11 -8.61 32.03
N PRO A 203 12.80 -9.90 31.82
CA PRO A 203 12.81 -10.90 32.89
C PRO A 203 14.19 -11.00 33.56
N GLY A 204 14.27 -10.66 34.85
CA GLY A 204 15.50 -10.75 35.64
C GLY A 204 16.59 -9.72 35.29
N GLN A 205 16.27 -8.68 34.52
CA GLN A 205 17.20 -7.61 34.16
C GLN A 205 16.79 -6.28 34.80
N ALA A 206 17.80 -5.44 35.11
CA ALA A 206 17.55 -4.09 35.61
C ALA A 206 16.89 -3.23 34.51
N PRO A 207 15.96 -2.31 34.85
CA PRO A 207 15.35 -1.40 33.89
C PRO A 207 16.41 -0.63 33.08
N GLN A 208 16.26 -0.64 31.75
CA GLN A 208 17.20 0.01 30.84
C GLN A 208 16.58 1.26 30.21
N PRO A 209 17.30 2.39 30.07
CA PRO A 209 16.77 3.65 29.56
C PRO A 209 16.52 3.57 28.05
N ALA A 210 15.28 3.31 27.73
CA ALA A 210 14.82 3.07 26.37
C ALA A 210 14.49 4.43 25.68
N ALA A 211 14.05 5.41 26.48
CA ALA A 211 14.19 6.83 26.20
C ALA A 211 14.78 7.54 27.42
N ALA A 212 15.60 8.57 27.22
CA ALA A 212 16.22 9.33 28.31
C ALA A 212 16.46 10.81 27.96
N LEU A 213 16.47 11.63 28.99
CA LEU A 213 17.02 12.98 28.98
C LEU A 213 18.47 12.90 29.46
N ILE A 214 19.35 13.72 28.90
CA ILE A 214 20.77 13.75 29.22
C ILE A 214 21.15 15.19 29.51
N ARG A 215 21.70 15.46 30.69
CA ARG A 215 22.36 16.74 30.99
C ARG A 215 23.86 16.56 30.88
N HIS A 216 24.49 17.23 29.92
CA HIS A 216 25.92 17.17 29.74
C HIS A 216 26.65 18.06 30.74
N ARG A 217 27.44 17.42 31.61
CA ARG A 217 28.31 18.08 32.60
C ARG A 217 29.78 17.77 32.34
N CYS A 218 30.07 17.05 31.25
CA CYS A 218 31.41 16.86 30.72
C CYS A 218 32.06 18.19 30.29
N GLU A 219 33.36 18.15 30.04
CA GLU A 219 34.10 19.32 29.56
C GLU A 219 33.80 19.67 28.10
N MET A 220 33.54 18.66 27.26
CA MET A 220 33.45 18.85 25.80
C MET A 220 32.10 19.42 25.35
N PHE A 221 31.01 19.05 26.02
CA PHE A 221 29.64 19.42 25.65
C PHE A 221 28.91 20.09 26.83
N SER A 222 29.67 20.78 27.68
CA SER A 222 29.18 21.32 28.94
C SER A 222 27.94 22.20 28.75
N GLY A 223 26.90 21.91 29.52
CA GLY A 223 25.66 22.67 29.53
C GLY A 223 24.68 22.29 28.43
N ALA A 224 24.99 21.36 27.52
CA ALA A 224 24.03 20.80 26.58
C ALA A 224 22.98 19.92 27.29
N CYS A 225 21.79 19.85 26.70
CA CYS A 225 20.68 19.03 27.18
C CYS A 225 20.08 18.24 26.02
N ASP A 226 20.26 16.93 26.04
CA ASP A 226 19.88 16.04 24.95
C ASP A 226 18.71 15.14 25.33
N VAL A 227 17.93 14.76 24.32
CA VAL A 227 16.84 13.79 24.44
C VAL A 227 17.15 12.65 23.49
N TRP A 228 17.30 11.47 24.06
CA TRP A 228 17.65 10.24 23.35
C TRP A 228 16.45 9.30 23.35
N LEU A 229 15.89 9.01 22.17
CA LEU A 229 14.80 8.06 22.01
C LEU A 229 15.27 6.87 21.17
N GLY A 230 15.44 5.69 21.78
CA GLY A 230 15.89 4.49 21.06
C GLY A 230 14.84 3.96 20.08
N HIS A 231 15.13 2.84 19.40
CA HIS A 231 14.10 2.07 18.68
C HIS A 231 13.12 1.42 19.66
N MET A 232 12.23 2.23 20.19
CA MET A 232 11.20 1.83 21.14
C MET A 232 10.10 1.04 20.45
N MET A 233 9.77 1.47 19.23
CA MET A 233 8.61 1.04 18.46
C MET A 233 9.09 0.81 17.02
N GLY A 234 8.70 -0.31 16.43
CA GLY A 234 9.34 -0.80 15.21
C GLY A 234 8.42 -0.84 14.00
N GLY A 235 7.32 -0.09 14.03
CA GLY A 235 6.30 -0.10 13.01
C GLY A 235 5.92 1.30 12.53
N GLU A 236 5.16 1.30 11.44
CA GLU A 236 4.44 2.47 10.92
C GLU A 236 3.06 2.60 11.58
N GLU A 237 2.84 1.90 12.69
CA GLU A 237 1.59 1.92 13.42
C GLU A 237 1.36 3.27 14.10
N GLU A 238 0.14 3.75 14.01
CA GLU A 238 -0.16 5.14 14.33
C GLU A 238 0.00 5.46 15.82
N LYS A 239 -0.33 4.51 16.69
CA LYS A 239 -0.06 4.62 18.14
C LYS A 239 1.43 4.88 18.41
N GLU A 240 2.30 4.25 17.64
CA GLU A 240 3.75 4.37 17.77
C GLU A 240 4.25 5.73 17.31
N VAL A 241 3.76 6.19 16.14
CA VAL A 241 4.04 7.53 15.60
C VAL A 241 3.55 8.61 16.57
N PHE A 242 2.35 8.45 17.14
CA PHE A 242 1.81 9.35 18.14
C PHE A 242 2.70 9.41 19.39
N LEU A 243 3.07 8.25 19.94
CA LEU A 243 3.92 8.17 21.12
C LEU A 243 5.30 8.81 20.87
N ALA A 244 5.92 8.54 19.73
CA ALA A 244 7.19 9.17 19.34
C ALA A 244 7.05 10.69 19.23
N THR A 245 5.97 11.18 18.60
CA THR A 245 5.69 12.63 18.49
C THR A 245 5.53 13.27 19.88
N GLN A 246 4.85 12.60 20.81
CA GLN A 246 4.68 13.07 22.19
C GLN A 246 6.02 13.12 22.93
N LEU A 247 6.86 12.10 22.80
CA LEU A 247 8.18 12.06 23.44
C LEU A 247 9.10 13.17 22.90
N LEU A 248 9.14 13.37 21.58
CA LEU A 248 9.92 14.43 20.95
C LEU A 248 9.43 15.83 21.39
N THR A 249 8.12 16.07 21.37
CA THR A 249 7.52 17.34 21.78
C THR A 249 7.81 17.66 23.24
N ARG A 250 7.64 16.69 24.14
CA ARG A 250 7.95 16.84 25.57
C ARG A 250 9.44 17.02 25.83
N GLY A 251 10.28 16.35 25.04
CA GLY A 251 11.72 16.54 25.04
C GLY A 251 12.12 17.98 24.71
N VAL A 252 11.53 18.57 23.67
CA VAL A 252 11.74 19.99 23.34
C VAL A 252 11.31 20.89 24.49
N LEU A 253 10.11 20.69 25.04
CA LEU A 253 9.63 21.47 26.18
C LEU A 253 10.58 21.38 27.39
N TRP A 254 11.16 20.20 27.63
CA TRP A 254 12.15 20.01 28.68
C TRP A 254 13.44 20.80 28.41
N CYS A 255 14.01 20.71 27.20
CA CYS A 255 15.18 21.50 26.84
C CYS A 255 14.92 23.00 27.03
N LEU A 256 13.76 23.51 26.58
CA LEU A 256 13.38 24.92 26.76
C LEU A 256 13.27 25.30 28.24
N HIS A 257 12.76 24.39 29.08
CA HIS A 257 12.64 24.61 30.53
C HIS A 257 14.02 24.62 31.23
N GLU A 258 14.90 23.65 30.92
CA GLU A 258 16.26 23.59 31.48
C GLU A 258 17.08 24.82 31.09
N LYS A 259 16.86 25.35 29.88
CA LYS A 259 17.50 26.59 29.39
C LYS A 259 16.78 27.86 29.83
N GLN A 260 15.81 27.76 30.74
CA GLN A 260 15.07 28.88 31.31
C GLN A 260 14.37 29.77 30.25
N GLN A 261 14.07 29.20 29.07
CA GLN A 261 13.34 29.90 28.02
C GLN A 261 11.83 29.90 28.26
N ILE A 262 11.34 28.96 29.07
CA ILE A 262 9.96 28.92 29.56
C ILE A 262 9.94 28.75 31.08
N SER A 263 8.98 29.39 31.75
CA SER A 263 8.81 29.26 33.20
C SER A 263 8.35 27.86 33.59
N ALA A 264 8.55 27.48 34.86
CA ALA A 264 8.08 26.20 35.39
C ALA A 264 6.55 26.05 35.29
N GLU A 265 5.81 27.14 35.45
CA GLU A 265 4.34 27.18 35.31
C GLU A 265 3.94 26.93 33.86
N SER A 266 4.58 27.61 32.90
CA SER A 266 4.33 27.41 31.46
C SER A 266 4.65 25.98 31.05
N PHE A 267 5.78 25.43 31.52
CA PHE A 267 6.17 24.05 31.26
C PHE A 267 5.11 23.05 31.77
N LYS A 268 4.70 23.17 33.04
CA LYS A 268 3.64 22.32 33.62
C LYS A 268 2.31 22.44 32.88
N ALA A 269 1.89 23.66 32.53
CA ALA A 269 0.64 23.90 31.81
C ALA A 269 0.63 23.24 30.42
N ARG A 270 1.74 23.33 29.69
CA ARG A 270 1.87 22.69 28.37
C ARG A 270 1.89 21.17 28.47
N LEU A 271 2.61 20.60 29.44
CA LEU A 271 2.58 19.14 29.68
C LEU A 271 1.17 18.65 30.06
N ALA A 272 0.44 19.42 30.88
CA ALA A 272 -0.95 19.11 31.22
C ALA A 272 -1.85 19.14 29.96
N SER A 273 -1.72 20.16 29.11
CA SER A 273 -2.45 20.24 27.84
C SER A 273 -2.15 19.05 26.92
N LEU A 274 -0.89 18.60 26.86
CA LEU A 274 -0.53 17.41 26.08
C LEU A 274 -1.16 16.15 26.66
N ASN A 275 -1.30 16.01 27.99
CA ASN A 275 -1.91 14.83 28.62
C ASN A 275 -3.39 14.65 28.28
N GLU A 276 -4.09 15.73 27.94
CA GLU A 276 -5.49 15.70 27.49
C GLU A 276 -5.64 15.20 26.05
N MET A 277 -4.56 15.04 25.30
CA MET A 277 -4.63 14.48 23.95
C MET A 277 -5.13 13.04 23.96
N GLU A 278 -6.01 12.73 23.03
CA GLU A 278 -6.50 11.38 22.83
C GLU A 278 -5.52 10.60 21.98
N LEU A 279 -5.31 9.33 22.36
CA LEU A 279 -4.59 8.41 21.50
C LEU A 279 -5.43 8.20 20.25
N PRO A 280 -4.84 8.20 19.04
CA PRO A 280 -5.50 7.73 17.83
C PRO A 280 -6.27 6.43 18.09
N GLY A 281 -7.57 6.44 17.79
CA GLY A 281 -8.43 5.27 17.96
C GLY A 281 -7.94 4.11 17.08
N PRO A 282 -8.13 2.85 17.51
CA PRO A 282 -7.81 1.70 16.66
C PRO A 282 -8.65 1.75 15.38
N LEU A 283 -8.18 1.07 14.34
CA LEU A 283 -9.01 0.84 13.16
C LEU A 283 -10.28 0.06 13.57
N PRO A 284 -11.43 0.26 12.90
CA PRO A 284 -12.66 -0.50 13.18
C PRO A 284 -12.40 -2.01 13.23
N ASP A 285 -12.89 -2.67 14.29
CA ASP A 285 -12.69 -4.10 14.58
C ASP A 285 -13.91 -4.65 15.36
N GLY A 286 -13.93 -5.95 15.64
CA GLY A 286 -15.04 -6.63 16.32
C GLY A 286 -16.32 -6.63 15.50
N LEU A 287 -16.19 -6.52 14.19
CA LEU A 287 -17.32 -6.37 13.26
C LEU A 287 -18.00 -7.73 13.03
N LEU A 288 -19.24 -7.68 12.57
CA LEU A 288 -19.94 -8.84 12.02
C LEU A 288 -20.09 -8.63 10.52
N ALA A 289 -19.47 -9.49 9.72
CA ALA A 289 -19.55 -9.37 8.28
C ALA A 289 -20.95 -9.76 7.81
N VAL A 290 -21.52 -8.94 6.93
CA VAL A 290 -22.76 -9.24 6.24
C VAL A 290 -22.43 -9.34 4.75
N GLU A 291 -22.58 -10.55 4.19
CA GLU A 291 -22.53 -10.69 2.73
C GLU A 291 -23.74 -9.99 2.11
N SER A 292 -23.48 -9.20 1.07
CA SER A 292 -24.51 -8.51 0.32
C SER A 292 -24.44 -8.94 -1.15
N PRO A 293 -25.57 -9.32 -1.78
CA PRO A 293 -25.58 -9.62 -3.21
C PRO A 293 -25.06 -8.45 -4.04
N MET A 294 -24.30 -8.75 -5.10
CA MET A 294 -23.82 -7.72 -6.02
C MET A 294 -25.02 -7.09 -6.76
N PRO A 295 -25.12 -5.75 -6.84
CA PRO A 295 -26.27 -5.08 -7.45
C PRO A 295 -26.34 -5.30 -8.98
N TRP A 296 -25.25 -5.75 -9.60
CA TRP A 296 -25.15 -6.13 -11.01
C TRP A 296 -25.25 -7.65 -11.25
N GLY A 297 -25.71 -8.42 -10.27
CA GLY A 297 -26.02 -9.84 -10.44
C GLY A 297 -24.83 -10.78 -10.24
N THR A 298 -24.51 -11.60 -11.25
CA THR A 298 -23.62 -12.76 -11.08
C THR A 298 -22.14 -12.49 -11.34
N SER A 299 -21.75 -11.28 -11.70
CA SER A 299 -20.34 -10.94 -11.92
C SER A 299 -19.67 -10.45 -10.62
N PHE A 300 -18.39 -10.78 -10.42
CA PHE A 300 -17.63 -10.35 -9.25
C PHE A 300 -17.32 -8.84 -9.27
N VAL A 301 -17.00 -8.33 -10.45
CA VAL A 301 -16.86 -6.90 -10.76
C VAL A 301 -18.01 -6.47 -11.65
N PRO A 302 -18.42 -5.18 -11.67
CA PRO A 302 -19.48 -4.75 -12.55
C PRO A 302 -19.09 -4.96 -14.02
N LYS A 303 -20.08 -5.04 -14.91
CA LYS A 303 -19.85 -5.05 -16.36
C LYS A 303 -20.63 -3.92 -16.99
N SER A 304 -19.97 -3.15 -17.84
CA SER A 304 -20.66 -2.11 -18.61
C SER A 304 -21.65 -2.74 -19.58
N LYS A 305 -22.61 -1.92 -20.03
CA LYS A 305 -23.43 -2.30 -21.18
C LYS A 305 -22.55 -2.45 -22.42
N PRO A 306 -22.99 -3.21 -23.44
CA PRO A 306 -22.32 -3.23 -24.73
C PRO A 306 -22.08 -1.80 -25.24
N ALA A 307 -20.90 -1.57 -25.79
CA ALA A 307 -20.54 -0.27 -26.33
C ALA A 307 -21.31 0.02 -27.62
N ALA A 308 -21.41 1.31 -27.97
CA ALA A 308 -21.93 1.72 -29.27
C ALA A 308 -21.11 1.07 -30.39
N ARG A 309 -21.79 0.61 -31.45
CA ARG A 309 -21.12 -0.05 -32.58
C ARG A 309 -20.16 0.87 -33.34
N GLN A 310 -20.36 2.19 -33.25
CA GLN A 310 -19.44 3.21 -33.77
C GLN A 310 -18.91 4.06 -32.60
N LEU A 311 -17.62 3.95 -32.31
CA LEU A 311 -16.99 4.70 -31.22
C LEU A 311 -16.47 6.07 -31.67
N THR A 312 -16.50 7.04 -30.75
CA THR A 312 -15.79 8.32 -30.90
C THR A 312 -14.43 8.21 -30.23
N VAL A 313 -13.36 8.42 -30.99
CA VAL A 313 -11.97 8.27 -30.52
C VAL A 313 -11.36 9.63 -30.26
N VAL A 314 -10.79 9.83 -29.08
CA VAL A 314 -10.18 11.12 -28.67
C VAL A 314 -8.72 10.91 -28.27
N PRO A 315 -7.75 11.48 -29.01
CA PRO A 315 -6.34 11.46 -28.62
C PRO A 315 -6.06 12.39 -27.43
N LEU A 316 -5.45 11.87 -26.37
CA LEU A 316 -5.16 12.62 -25.13
C LEU A 316 -3.79 13.33 -25.13
N LYS A 317 -2.88 12.95 -26.04
CA LYS A 317 -1.46 13.34 -26.00
C LYS A 317 -1.24 14.86 -25.95
N LYS A 318 -2.06 15.64 -26.66
CA LYS A 318 -1.95 17.11 -26.75
C LYS A 318 -2.77 17.88 -25.72
N LEU A 319 -3.54 17.18 -24.89
CA LEU A 319 -4.43 17.79 -23.91
C LEU A 319 -3.72 18.05 -22.59
N SER A 320 -4.12 19.12 -21.89
CA SER A 320 -3.64 19.40 -20.54
C SER A 320 -4.19 18.40 -19.51
N PRO A 321 -3.60 18.29 -18.30
CA PRO A 321 -4.16 17.48 -17.22
C PRO A 321 -5.65 17.74 -16.95
N GLY A 322 -6.06 19.01 -16.85
CA GLY A 322 -7.45 19.37 -16.61
C GLY A 322 -8.39 18.97 -17.75
N GLU A 323 -7.94 19.12 -19.00
CA GLU A 323 -8.73 18.71 -20.18
C GLU A 323 -8.92 17.18 -20.23
N ARG A 324 -7.89 16.41 -19.87
CA ARG A 324 -7.98 14.95 -19.75
C ARG A 324 -8.96 14.55 -18.67
N ILE A 325 -8.88 15.15 -17.48
CA ILE A 325 -9.82 14.88 -16.38
C ILE A 325 -11.26 15.15 -16.83
N ALA A 326 -11.53 16.30 -17.45
CA ALA A 326 -12.88 16.64 -17.91
C ALA A 326 -13.42 15.63 -18.94
N LEU A 327 -12.59 15.22 -19.92
CA LEU A 327 -12.97 14.20 -20.90
C LEU A 327 -13.15 12.82 -20.30
N THR A 328 -12.36 12.46 -19.29
CA THR A 328 -12.50 11.18 -18.58
C THR A 328 -13.77 11.16 -17.73
N CYS A 329 -14.14 12.27 -17.08
CA CYS A 329 -15.47 12.41 -16.45
C CYS A 329 -16.57 12.18 -17.49
N LEU A 330 -16.48 12.84 -18.66
CA LEU A 330 -17.45 12.69 -19.74
C LEU A 330 -17.55 11.24 -20.24
N GLN A 331 -16.41 10.57 -20.46
CA GLN A 331 -16.37 9.16 -20.82
C GLN A 331 -17.11 8.32 -19.78
N GLY A 332 -16.78 8.49 -18.49
CA GLY A 332 -17.43 7.78 -17.40
C GLY A 332 -18.95 7.98 -17.37
N LEU A 333 -19.43 9.21 -17.64
CA LEU A 333 -20.87 9.50 -17.75
C LEU A 333 -21.53 8.76 -18.92
N THR A 334 -20.92 8.81 -20.11
CA THR A 334 -21.47 8.11 -21.29
C THR A 334 -21.54 6.60 -21.06
N CYS A 335 -20.56 6.00 -20.38
CA CYS A 335 -20.55 4.58 -20.07
C CYS A 335 -21.69 4.12 -19.14
N ARG A 336 -22.36 5.03 -18.42
CA ARG A 336 -23.52 4.66 -17.58
C ARG A 336 -24.75 4.27 -18.39
N THR A 337 -24.88 4.82 -19.60
CA THR A 337 -26.01 4.54 -20.50
C THR A 337 -25.57 3.63 -21.65
N GLU A 338 -24.54 4.02 -22.39
CA GLU A 338 -23.95 3.29 -23.50
C GLU A 338 -22.50 3.80 -23.72
N PRO A 339 -21.47 2.98 -23.48
CA PRO A 339 -20.09 3.38 -23.74
C PRO A 339 -19.87 3.83 -25.19
N GLN A 340 -19.43 5.06 -25.39
CA GLN A 340 -19.34 5.70 -26.72
C GLN A 340 -17.99 6.35 -27.02
N ILE A 341 -17.19 6.62 -26.00
CA ILE A 341 -15.92 7.36 -26.13
C ILE A 341 -14.76 6.40 -25.86
N TRP A 342 -13.76 6.40 -26.74
CA TRP A 342 -12.49 5.72 -26.58
C TRP A 342 -11.35 6.73 -26.52
N LEU A 343 -10.57 6.69 -25.44
CA LEU A 343 -9.45 7.59 -25.22
C LEU A 343 -8.13 6.91 -25.63
N ILE A 344 -7.25 7.63 -26.31
CA ILE A 344 -5.95 7.11 -26.75
C ILE A 344 -4.82 7.92 -26.11
N HIS A 345 -3.99 7.26 -25.30
CA HIS A 345 -2.75 7.82 -24.79
C HIS A 345 -1.52 7.27 -25.52
N THR A 346 -1.56 5.99 -25.86
CA THR A 346 -0.44 5.22 -26.43
C THR A 346 -0.88 4.36 -27.61
N GLU A 347 0.09 3.79 -28.34
CA GLU A 347 -0.18 2.82 -29.40
C GLU A 347 -0.84 1.53 -28.89
N THR A 348 -0.65 1.21 -27.60
CA THR A 348 -1.35 0.09 -26.96
C THR A 348 -2.86 0.30 -26.95
N ASP A 349 -3.32 1.52 -26.66
CA ASP A 349 -4.76 1.84 -26.67
C ASP A 349 -5.32 1.72 -28.10
N ARG A 350 -4.52 2.08 -29.10
CA ARG A 350 -4.91 1.93 -30.51
C ARG A 350 -4.97 0.46 -30.94
N PHE A 351 -3.98 -0.34 -30.56
CA PHE A 351 -3.96 -1.76 -30.88
C PHE A 351 -5.21 -2.48 -30.38
N TRP A 352 -5.62 -2.22 -29.13
CA TRP A 352 -6.82 -2.85 -28.60
C TRP A 352 -8.09 -2.34 -29.26
N LEU A 353 -8.18 -1.05 -29.62
CA LEU A 353 -9.30 -0.56 -30.42
C LEU A 353 -9.43 -1.32 -31.76
N ASP A 354 -8.33 -1.45 -32.50
CA ASP A 354 -8.29 -2.15 -33.79
C ASP A 354 -8.63 -3.65 -33.61
N TRP A 355 -8.17 -4.28 -32.52
CA TRP A 355 -8.54 -5.65 -32.17
C TRP A 355 -10.05 -5.81 -31.96
N HIS A 356 -10.68 -4.90 -31.21
CA HIS A 356 -12.12 -4.97 -30.95
C HIS A 356 -12.93 -4.80 -32.24
N GLN A 357 -12.46 -3.94 -33.16
CA GLN A 357 -13.07 -3.84 -34.48
C GLN A 357 -12.89 -5.14 -35.28
N LYS A 358 -11.67 -5.71 -35.31
CA LYS A 358 -11.37 -6.95 -36.02
C LYS A 358 -12.22 -8.14 -35.55
N GLN A 359 -12.50 -8.22 -34.25
CA GLN A 359 -13.34 -9.27 -33.66
C GLN A 359 -14.84 -9.00 -33.79
N GLY A 360 -15.25 -7.85 -34.34
CA GLY A 360 -16.66 -7.47 -34.50
C GLY A 360 -17.34 -7.02 -33.20
N HIS A 361 -16.57 -6.77 -32.14
CA HIS A 361 -17.08 -6.19 -30.89
C HIS A 361 -17.61 -4.77 -31.12
N ILE A 362 -17.04 -4.07 -32.10
CA ILE A 362 -17.53 -2.81 -32.67
C ILE A 362 -17.46 -2.90 -34.21
N ASP A 363 -18.23 -2.08 -34.92
CA ASP A 363 -18.18 -1.99 -36.39
C ASP A 363 -17.09 -1.03 -36.87
N GLY A 364 -16.82 0.02 -36.09
CA GLY A 364 -15.83 1.03 -36.45
C GLY A 364 -15.73 2.15 -35.44
N PHE A 365 -14.94 3.17 -35.80
CA PHE A 365 -14.71 4.34 -34.98
C PHE A 365 -14.39 5.57 -35.82
N ARG A 366 -14.63 6.75 -35.24
CA ARG A 366 -14.28 8.05 -35.81
C ARG A 366 -13.41 8.84 -34.84
N GLU A 367 -12.29 9.36 -35.32
CA GLU A 367 -11.47 10.28 -34.53
C GLU A 367 -12.16 11.65 -34.43
N GLU A 368 -12.22 12.21 -33.21
CA GLU A 368 -12.74 13.54 -32.93
C GLU A 368 -11.61 14.47 -32.49
N THR A 369 -11.34 15.48 -33.31
CA THR A 369 -10.32 16.48 -33.04
C THR A 369 -10.84 17.67 -32.26
N ASP A 370 -12.14 17.99 -32.38
CA ASP A 370 -12.80 18.99 -31.55
C ASP A 370 -13.47 18.34 -30.35
N TRP A 371 -12.64 17.93 -29.39
CA TRP A 371 -13.08 17.28 -28.17
C TRP A 371 -14.10 18.12 -27.36
N ARG A 372 -14.10 19.45 -27.52
CA ARG A 372 -15.01 20.35 -26.80
C ARG A 372 -16.44 20.20 -27.26
N SER A 373 -16.64 19.94 -28.56
CA SER A 373 -17.97 19.67 -29.13
C SER A 373 -18.67 18.49 -28.46
N LEU A 374 -17.92 17.56 -27.86
CA LEU A 374 -18.47 16.40 -27.14
C LEU A 374 -19.28 16.82 -25.91
N PHE A 375 -18.91 17.90 -25.24
CA PHE A 375 -19.66 18.39 -24.07
C PHE A 375 -21.03 18.94 -24.48
N ALA A 376 -21.13 19.58 -25.64
CA ALA A 376 -22.40 19.99 -26.20
C ALA A 376 -23.22 18.79 -26.72
N LYS A 377 -22.56 17.82 -27.37
CA LYS A 377 -23.18 16.59 -27.89
C LYS A 377 -23.82 15.76 -26.77
N TYR A 378 -23.15 15.66 -25.62
CA TYR A 378 -23.56 14.84 -24.49
C TYR A 378 -24.07 15.68 -23.31
N LYS A 379 -24.58 16.90 -23.56
CA LYS A 379 -25.07 17.80 -22.50
C LYS A 379 -26.11 17.16 -21.59
N ASP A 380 -26.91 16.22 -22.11
CA ASP A 380 -28.03 15.61 -21.38
C ASP A 380 -27.57 14.65 -20.27
N VAL A 381 -26.33 14.15 -20.33
CA VAL A 381 -25.75 13.33 -19.25
C VAL A 381 -24.95 14.16 -18.23
N ILE A 382 -24.70 15.45 -18.51
CA ILE A 382 -23.89 16.33 -17.67
C ILE A 382 -24.81 17.21 -16.82
N LYS A 383 -24.74 17.08 -15.49
CA LYS A 383 -25.63 17.82 -14.56
C LYS A 383 -25.02 19.09 -13.98
N GLY A 384 -23.75 19.37 -14.28
CA GLY A 384 -23.02 20.52 -13.78
C GLY A 384 -21.52 20.28 -13.71
N ALA A 385 -20.83 21.12 -12.96
CA ALA A 385 -19.40 21.04 -12.76
C ALA A 385 -18.98 21.32 -11.32
N VAL A 386 -17.81 20.82 -10.92
CA VAL A 386 -17.18 21.06 -9.62
C VAL A 386 -15.75 21.56 -9.80
N ILE A 387 -15.37 22.54 -8.99
CA ILE A 387 -14.00 23.06 -8.92
C ILE A 387 -13.26 22.35 -7.79
N ALA A 388 -12.12 21.77 -8.12
CA ALA A 388 -11.19 21.18 -7.16
C ALA A 388 -10.41 22.25 -6.40
N ASP A 389 -9.99 21.94 -5.18
CA ASP A 389 -9.02 22.74 -4.45
C ASP A 389 -7.59 22.35 -4.87
N PRO A 390 -6.83 23.23 -5.55
CA PRO A 390 -5.46 22.93 -5.96
C PRO A 390 -4.45 23.02 -4.81
N ASP A 391 -4.80 23.70 -3.70
CA ASP A 391 -3.90 23.95 -2.57
C ASP A 391 -4.05 22.89 -1.47
N LEU A 392 -5.14 22.10 -1.51
CA LEU A 392 -5.38 20.97 -0.62
C LEU A 392 -4.74 19.70 -1.17
N TYR A 393 -3.97 18.99 -0.34
CA TYR A 393 -3.51 17.63 -0.68
C TYR A 393 -4.70 16.75 -1.07
N ARG A 394 -4.67 16.19 -2.28
CA ARG A 394 -5.73 15.35 -2.88
C ARG A 394 -7.10 16.04 -2.99
N GLY A 395 -7.15 17.37 -3.08
CA GLY A 395 -8.37 18.12 -3.37
C GLY A 395 -8.97 17.80 -4.75
N ASP A 396 -8.14 17.37 -5.70
CA ASP A 396 -8.54 16.79 -6.99
C ASP A 396 -9.34 15.49 -6.81
N LEU A 397 -8.92 14.63 -5.89
CA LEU A 397 -9.58 13.36 -5.62
C LEU A 397 -10.93 13.55 -4.91
N LEU A 398 -11.04 14.53 -4.01
CA LEU A 398 -12.34 14.92 -3.44
C LEU A 398 -13.29 15.42 -4.53
N ALA A 399 -12.81 16.26 -5.44
CA ALA A 399 -13.63 16.80 -6.53
C ALA A 399 -14.13 15.70 -7.48
N VAL A 400 -13.29 14.74 -7.87
CA VAL A 400 -13.70 13.67 -8.80
C VAL A 400 -14.73 12.72 -8.15
N ASN A 401 -14.61 12.47 -6.85
CA ASN A 401 -15.60 11.69 -6.11
C ASN A 401 -16.97 12.37 -6.05
N VAL A 402 -16.99 13.67 -5.71
CA VAL A 402 -18.22 14.49 -5.75
C VAL A 402 -18.82 14.48 -7.15
N ALA A 403 -17.99 14.70 -8.17
CA ALA A 403 -18.44 14.73 -9.55
C ALA A 403 -19.05 13.39 -9.99
N ALA A 404 -18.44 12.26 -9.60
CA ALA A 404 -18.97 10.94 -9.89
C ALA A 404 -20.36 10.74 -9.25
N CYS A 405 -20.53 11.13 -7.98
CA CYS A 405 -21.81 11.03 -7.30
C CYS A 405 -22.91 11.89 -7.94
N GLU A 406 -22.56 13.08 -8.42
CA GLU A 406 -23.48 14.12 -8.90
C GLU A 406 -23.68 14.16 -10.42
N ASP A 407 -22.93 13.34 -11.15
CA ASP A 407 -22.92 13.30 -12.61
C ASP A 407 -22.41 14.63 -13.21
N TRP A 408 -21.38 15.20 -12.58
CA TRP A 408 -20.78 16.49 -12.96
C TRP A 408 -19.49 16.30 -13.78
N ILE A 409 -18.78 17.40 -14.05
CA ILE A 409 -17.44 17.42 -14.65
C ILE A 409 -16.50 18.17 -13.69
N VAL A 410 -15.32 17.61 -13.42
CA VAL A 410 -14.27 18.35 -12.68
C VAL A 410 -13.62 19.36 -13.62
N THR A 411 -13.50 20.61 -13.19
CA THR A 411 -13.03 21.70 -14.05
C THR A 411 -12.35 22.83 -13.27
N SER A 412 -11.56 23.67 -13.97
CA SER A 412 -11.25 25.02 -13.49
C SER A 412 -12.42 25.98 -13.82
N PRO A 413 -12.49 27.17 -13.18
CA PRO A 413 -13.49 28.18 -13.52
C PRO A 413 -13.47 28.55 -15.02
N GLU A 414 -12.28 28.75 -15.59
CA GLU A 414 -12.10 29.16 -16.98
C GLU A 414 -12.54 28.06 -17.94
N MET A 415 -12.24 26.80 -17.61
CA MET A 415 -12.66 25.67 -18.42
C MET A 415 -14.18 25.42 -18.31
N ALA A 416 -14.80 25.68 -17.16
CA ALA A 416 -16.26 25.59 -16.99
C ALA A 416 -16.95 26.58 -17.94
N GLN A 417 -16.49 27.83 -17.94
CA GLN A 417 -16.98 28.87 -18.84
C GLN A 417 -16.78 28.49 -20.30
N ARG A 418 -15.58 27.99 -20.65
CA ARG A 418 -15.23 27.57 -22.02
C ARG A 418 -16.08 26.41 -22.54
N LEU A 419 -16.51 25.50 -21.66
CA LEU A 419 -17.35 24.35 -21.99
C LEU A 419 -18.85 24.62 -21.81
N GLY A 420 -19.24 25.82 -21.33
CA GLY A 420 -20.63 26.17 -21.07
C GLY A 420 -21.26 25.39 -19.91
N LEU A 421 -20.47 25.03 -18.90
CA LEU A 421 -20.91 24.22 -17.75
C LEU A 421 -21.23 25.11 -16.54
N GLU A 422 -22.37 24.85 -15.91
CA GLU A 422 -22.73 25.50 -14.64
C GLU A 422 -21.93 24.89 -13.47
N VAL A 423 -21.14 25.72 -12.77
CA VAL A 423 -20.43 25.30 -11.56
C VAL A 423 -21.44 25.17 -10.42
N ARG A 424 -21.64 23.93 -9.95
CA ARG A 424 -22.56 23.57 -8.87
C ARG A 424 -21.89 23.55 -7.49
N MET A 425 -20.57 23.35 -7.46
CA MET A 425 -19.79 23.30 -6.22
C MET A 425 -18.36 23.79 -6.45
N ASP A 426 -17.84 24.52 -5.46
CA ASP A 426 -16.44 24.94 -5.39
C ASP A 426 -15.86 24.44 -4.06
N LEU A 427 -14.81 23.61 -4.15
CA LEU A 427 -14.19 22.98 -2.99
C LEU A 427 -13.00 23.76 -2.42
N ARG A 428 -12.58 24.86 -3.05
CA ARG A 428 -11.43 25.65 -2.61
C ARG A 428 -11.60 26.17 -1.18
N GLY A 429 -10.60 25.94 -0.34
CA GLY A 429 -10.53 26.37 1.05
C GLY A 429 -11.52 25.71 2.00
N ARG A 430 -12.19 24.62 1.59
CA ARG A 430 -13.21 23.95 2.43
C ARG A 430 -12.64 23.08 3.55
N PHE A 431 -11.46 22.50 3.34
CA PHE A 431 -10.84 21.56 4.26
C PHE A 431 -9.40 21.97 4.53
N LYS A 432 -8.89 21.67 5.72
CA LYS A 432 -7.49 21.88 6.06
C LYS A 432 -6.64 20.66 5.72
N THR A 433 -7.23 19.46 5.83
CA THR A 433 -6.56 18.19 5.55
C THR A 433 -7.39 17.33 4.61
N TYR A 434 -6.72 16.41 3.92
CA TYR A 434 -7.40 15.44 3.07
C TYR A 434 -8.29 14.51 3.89
N ALA A 435 -7.85 14.11 5.08
CA ALA A 435 -8.63 13.27 5.99
C ALA A 435 -9.97 13.92 6.39
N GLU A 436 -9.99 15.23 6.68
CA GLU A 436 -11.25 15.98 6.90
C GLU A 436 -12.17 15.91 5.67
N GLY A 437 -11.60 16.06 4.48
CA GLY A 437 -12.32 15.95 3.22
C GLY A 437 -12.89 14.55 2.98
N LEU A 438 -12.14 13.50 3.30
CA LEU A 438 -12.59 12.10 3.22
C LEU A 438 -13.76 11.82 4.17
N ASP A 439 -13.67 12.29 5.41
CA ASP A 439 -14.74 12.13 6.40
C ASP A 439 -16.02 12.88 5.98
N TRP A 440 -15.88 14.11 5.47
CA TRP A 440 -17.00 14.86 4.90
C TRP A 440 -17.60 14.12 3.70
N MET A 441 -16.76 13.66 2.78
CA MET A 441 -17.17 12.97 1.55
C MET A 441 -17.98 11.72 1.90
N TRP A 442 -17.46 10.86 2.78
CA TRP A 442 -18.17 9.64 3.16
C TRP A 442 -19.46 9.94 3.91
N THR A 443 -19.44 10.87 4.88
CA THR A 443 -20.63 11.24 5.64
C THR A 443 -21.73 11.84 4.77
N THR A 444 -21.38 12.58 3.72
CA THR A 444 -22.33 13.28 2.85
C THR A 444 -22.83 12.42 1.68
N TYR A 445 -21.96 11.56 1.12
CA TYR A 445 -22.21 10.87 -0.14
C TYR A 445 -22.25 9.35 -0.04
N LYS A 446 -22.08 8.73 1.15
CA LYS A 446 -22.08 7.26 1.31
C LYS A 446 -23.19 6.58 0.54
N ASP A 447 -24.45 6.99 0.72
CA ASP A 447 -25.61 6.35 0.08
C ASP A 447 -25.68 6.55 -1.45
N ARG A 448 -24.80 7.38 -2.01
CA ARG A 448 -24.69 7.66 -3.44
C ARG A 448 -23.50 6.97 -4.09
N PHE A 449 -22.51 6.57 -3.30
CA PHE A 449 -21.43 5.72 -3.75
C PHE A 449 -21.91 4.29 -3.93
N ASN A 450 -21.26 3.60 -4.86
CA ASN A 450 -21.35 2.16 -4.97
C ASN A 450 -20.70 1.52 -3.75
N GLN A 451 -21.48 0.71 -3.03
CA GLN A 451 -21.04 0.05 -1.81
C GLN A 451 -20.23 -1.23 -2.10
N HIS A 452 -20.16 -1.69 -3.35
CA HIS A 452 -19.58 -2.98 -3.72
C HIS A 452 -18.29 -2.86 -4.54
N MET A 453 -17.66 -1.67 -4.57
CA MET A 453 -16.30 -1.49 -5.10
C MET A 453 -15.66 -0.19 -4.63
N CYS A 454 -14.33 -0.18 -4.51
CA CYS A 454 -13.49 1.01 -4.27
C CYS A 454 -12.37 1.10 -5.33
N ASP A 455 -11.62 2.20 -5.35
CA ASP A 455 -10.44 2.36 -6.19
C ASP A 455 -9.31 3.07 -5.42
N TYR A 456 -8.09 2.51 -5.43
CA TYR A 456 -6.87 3.21 -5.03
C TYR A 456 -6.34 4.07 -6.18
N MET A 457 -6.63 5.37 -6.12
CA MET A 457 -6.41 6.30 -7.23
C MET A 457 -5.28 7.28 -6.94
N HIS A 458 -4.10 7.01 -7.52
CA HIS A 458 -2.98 7.94 -7.50
C HIS A 458 -3.27 9.18 -8.41
N PRO A 459 -2.95 10.42 -8.00
CA PRO A 459 -3.13 11.63 -8.82
C PRO A 459 -2.48 11.55 -10.22
N GLY A 460 -1.30 10.93 -10.33
CA GLY A 460 -0.60 10.76 -11.59
C GLY A 460 -1.36 9.85 -12.58
N ARG A 461 -2.28 9.02 -12.08
CA ARG A 461 -3.21 8.20 -12.89
C ARG A 461 -4.50 8.97 -13.18
N LEU A 462 -4.98 9.76 -12.21
CA LEU A 462 -6.09 10.69 -12.39
C LEU A 462 -5.83 11.64 -13.58
N ILE A 463 -4.69 12.35 -13.60
CA ILE A 463 -4.33 13.29 -14.68
C ILE A 463 -4.07 12.61 -16.03
N ARG A 464 -3.87 11.29 -16.04
CA ARG A 464 -3.73 10.49 -17.26
C ARG A 464 -5.07 9.95 -17.78
N GLY A 465 -6.15 10.09 -17.01
CA GLY A 465 -7.50 9.69 -17.40
C GLY A 465 -7.87 8.25 -17.04
N ASN A 466 -7.12 7.61 -16.13
CA ASN A 466 -7.29 6.20 -15.77
C ASN A 466 -8.42 5.91 -14.77
N PHE A 467 -9.44 6.78 -14.68
CA PHE A 467 -10.48 6.69 -13.64
C PHE A 467 -11.93 6.59 -14.17
N ALA A 468 -12.14 6.61 -15.50
CA ALA A 468 -13.49 6.63 -16.08
C ALA A 468 -14.38 5.45 -15.63
N TYR A 469 -13.79 4.30 -15.34
CA TYR A 469 -14.53 3.13 -14.88
C TYR A 469 -15.00 3.27 -13.43
N ALA A 470 -14.13 3.68 -12.50
CA ALA A 470 -14.52 4.05 -11.14
C ALA A 470 -15.59 5.17 -11.17
N TYR A 471 -15.41 6.15 -12.05
CA TYR A 471 -16.36 7.25 -12.26
C TYR A 471 -17.74 6.76 -12.72
N GLN A 472 -17.77 5.89 -13.74
CA GLN A 472 -19.00 5.29 -14.28
C GLN A 472 -19.79 4.62 -13.15
N TRP A 473 -19.12 3.84 -12.31
CA TRP A 473 -19.75 3.05 -11.28
C TRP A 473 -19.90 3.75 -9.94
N LYS A 474 -19.55 5.03 -9.82
CA LYS A 474 -19.55 5.77 -8.54
C LYS A 474 -18.76 5.04 -7.46
N ALA A 475 -17.61 4.46 -7.82
CA ALA A 475 -16.71 3.85 -6.85
C ALA A 475 -15.99 4.98 -6.07
N PRO A 476 -15.90 4.90 -4.73
CA PRO A 476 -15.04 5.79 -3.97
C PRO A 476 -13.59 5.63 -4.43
N MET A 477 -13.00 6.72 -4.90
CA MET A 477 -11.59 6.80 -5.29
C MET A 477 -10.80 7.36 -4.10
N LEU A 478 -9.89 6.55 -3.55
CA LEU A 478 -9.23 6.80 -2.29
C LEU A 478 -7.71 6.77 -2.48
N TRP A 479 -7.01 7.48 -1.61
CA TRP A 479 -5.55 7.48 -1.55
C TRP A 479 -5.14 7.60 -0.09
N ILE A 480 -4.05 6.95 0.31
CA ILE A 480 -3.44 7.13 1.62
C ILE A 480 -2.00 7.53 1.33
N CYS A 481 -1.58 8.69 1.83
CA CYS A 481 -0.27 9.23 1.55
C CYS A 481 0.83 8.30 2.06
N GLY A 482 1.86 8.16 1.24
CA GLY A 482 3.09 7.51 1.64
C GLY A 482 4.00 8.47 2.39
N ARG A 483 5.13 7.96 2.84
CA ARG A 483 6.13 8.72 3.57
C ARG A 483 6.67 9.96 2.83
N GLU A 484 6.85 9.86 1.51
CA GLU A 484 7.34 10.99 0.69
C GLU A 484 6.29 12.07 0.49
N GLU A 485 5.01 11.73 0.69
CA GLU A 485 3.86 12.64 0.53
C GLU A 485 3.39 13.25 1.85
N GLU A 486 3.74 12.65 2.99
CA GLU A 486 3.30 13.07 4.34
C GLU A 486 3.77 14.49 4.72
N ASP A 487 4.80 14.99 4.03
CA ASP A 487 5.34 16.34 4.22
C ASP A 487 4.57 17.41 3.41
N TYR A 488 3.62 17.01 2.54
CA TYR A 488 2.78 17.96 1.82
C TYR A 488 1.70 18.60 2.71
N PRO A 489 1.40 19.90 2.54
CA PRO A 489 0.35 20.57 3.32
C PRO A 489 -1.00 19.86 3.22
N GLY A 490 -1.57 19.49 4.36
CA GLY A 490 -2.86 18.81 4.46
C GLY A 490 -2.81 17.28 4.30
N ALA A 491 -1.63 16.68 4.11
CA ALA A 491 -1.44 15.23 4.15
C ALA A 491 -1.30 14.72 5.59
N ASP A 492 -1.91 13.57 5.87
CA ASP A 492 -1.83 12.91 7.18
C ASP A 492 -2.00 11.39 7.02
N ARG A 493 -0.88 10.65 6.96
CA ARG A 493 -0.92 9.20 6.68
C ARG A 493 -1.82 8.43 7.64
N GLY A 494 -1.78 8.78 8.92
CA GLY A 494 -2.51 8.08 9.97
C GLY A 494 -4.01 8.39 9.93
N ALA A 495 -4.37 9.67 9.84
CA ALA A 495 -5.77 10.09 9.73
C ALA A 495 -6.40 9.64 8.41
N GLU A 496 -5.66 9.67 7.30
CA GLU A 496 -6.10 9.13 6.01
C GLU A 496 -6.32 7.61 6.08
N LYS A 497 -5.39 6.85 6.71
CA LYS A 497 -5.56 5.40 6.93
C LYS A 497 -6.82 5.10 7.74
N ARG A 498 -7.11 5.86 8.80
CA ARG A 498 -8.34 5.70 9.59
C ARG A 498 -9.60 6.04 8.79
N ALA A 499 -9.60 7.14 8.04
CA ALA A 499 -10.74 7.54 7.22
C ALA A 499 -11.05 6.46 6.16
N VAL A 500 -10.01 5.93 5.49
CA VAL A 500 -10.17 4.82 4.52
C VAL A 500 -10.61 3.53 5.21
N ALA A 501 -10.06 3.20 6.39
CA ALA A 501 -10.48 2.02 7.15
C ALA A 501 -11.96 2.11 7.57
N ARG A 502 -12.43 3.31 7.94
CA ARG A 502 -13.86 3.57 8.19
C ARG A 502 -14.70 3.28 6.96
N VAL A 503 -14.35 3.85 5.80
CA VAL A 503 -15.03 3.57 4.52
C VAL A 503 -15.08 2.05 4.28
N PHE A 504 -13.94 1.36 4.45
CA PHE A 504 -13.89 -0.07 4.21
C PHE A 504 -14.73 -0.89 5.19
N SER A 505 -14.73 -0.53 6.47
CA SER A 505 -15.49 -1.23 7.51
C SER A 505 -17.01 -1.11 7.32
N GLU A 506 -17.46 -0.02 6.71
CA GLU A 506 -18.87 0.26 6.47
C GLU A 506 -19.39 -0.31 5.15
N MET A 507 -18.51 -0.82 4.29
CA MET A 507 -18.84 -1.50 3.04
C MET A 507 -18.88 -3.02 3.23
N PRO A 508 -19.68 -3.76 2.45
CA PRO A 508 -19.69 -5.22 2.44
C PRO A 508 -18.30 -5.85 2.27
N VAL A 509 -18.18 -7.09 2.76
CA VAL A 509 -17.03 -7.96 2.50
C VAL A 509 -17.14 -8.65 1.15
N ASN A 510 -16.04 -9.28 0.71
CA ASN A 510 -15.94 -10.05 -0.52
C ASN A 510 -16.23 -9.18 -1.77
N ILE A 511 -15.74 -7.94 -1.74
CA ILE A 511 -15.86 -6.97 -2.83
C ILE A 511 -14.48 -6.55 -3.36
N PRO A 512 -14.38 -6.14 -4.64
CA PRO A 512 -13.11 -5.69 -5.22
C PRO A 512 -12.73 -4.27 -4.78
N ILE A 513 -11.42 -4.04 -4.67
CA ILE A 513 -10.82 -2.71 -4.74
C ILE A 513 -9.93 -2.63 -5.99
N PHE A 514 -10.16 -1.61 -6.82
CA PHE A 514 -9.44 -1.32 -8.06
C PHE A 514 -8.23 -0.41 -7.78
N GLY A 515 -7.50 -0.05 -8.83
CA GLY A 515 -6.33 0.80 -8.71
C GLY A 515 -5.12 0.09 -8.11
N PHE A 516 -4.19 0.83 -7.50
CA PHE A 516 -3.01 0.28 -6.83
C PHE A 516 -2.57 1.21 -5.68
N PRO A 517 -2.29 0.71 -4.47
CA PRO A 517 -2.03 1.55 -3.29
C PRO A 517 -0.62 2.17 -3.24
N ALA A 518 0.17 2.05 -4.31
CA ALA A 518 1.54 2.53 -4.39
C ALA A 518 1.85 3.15 -5.75
N ALA A 519 2.78 4.11 -5.80
CA ALA A 519 3.26 4.71 -7.05
C ALA A 519 4.78 4.94 -7.05
N GLY A 520 5.51 4.16 -6.27
CA GLY A 520 6.95 4.28 -6.05
C GLY A 520 7.28 4.05 -4.57
N GLU A 521 8.57 4.02 -4.25
CA GLU A 521 9.01 3.93 -2.86
C GLU A 521 8.51 5.16 -2.08
N GLY A 522 7.76 4.92 -1.01
CA GLY A 522 7.21 5.95 -0.14
C GLY A 522 6.13 6.85 -0.75
N VAL A 523 5.61 6.53 -1.95
CA VAL A 523 4.45 7.22 -2.56
C VAL A 523 3.23 6.30 -2.52
N GLY A 524 2.19 6.71 -1.82
CA GLY A 524 1.10 5.84 -1.37
C GLY A 524 1.50 5.00 -0.15
N ILE A 525 0.52 4.36 0.49
CA ILE A 525 0.76 3.51 1.66
C ILE A 525 1.69 2.33 1.35
N GLY A 526 1.78 1.90 0.08
CA GLY A 526 2.62 0.78 -0.35
C GLY A 526 1.79 -0.47 -0.65
N GLU A 527 2.33 -1.39 -1.47
CA GLU A 527 1.61 -2.61 -1.86
C GLU A 527 1.34 -3.54 -0.66
N PRO A 528 2.34 -4.03 0.10
CA PRO A 528 2.06 -4.92 1.23
C PRO A 528 1.08 -4.32 2.25
N PRO A 529 1.28 -3.09 2.79
CA PRO A 529 0.36 -2.52 3.78
C PRO A 529 -1.00 -2.12 3.19
N GLY A 530 -1.08 -1.72 1.92
CA GLY A 530 -2.35 -1.42 1.25
C GLY A 530 -3.21 -2.67 1.05
N VAL A 531 -2.60 -3.77 0.60
CA VAL A 531 -3.28 -5.06 0.44
C VAL A 531 -3.64 -5.66 1.80
N ALA A 532 -2.79 -5.52 2.82
CA ALA A 532 -3.10 -5.92 4.18
C ALA A 532 -4.33 -5.17 4.73
N LEU A 533 -4.37 -3.84 4.56
CA LEU A 533 -5.52 -3.03 4.99
C LEU A 533 -6.81 -3.43 4.28
N ALA A 534 -6.77 -3.66 2.96
CA ALA A 534 -7.93 -4.15 2.22
C ALA A 534 -8.36 -5.56 2.69
N SER A 535 -7.39 -6.47 2.84
CA SER A 535 -7.63 -7.86 3.28
C SER A 535 -8.26 -7.91 4.67
N ARG A 536 -7.80 -7.07 5.61
CA ARG A 536 -8.37 -6.90 6.96
C ARG A 536 -9.88 -6.69 6.94
N TYR A 537 -10.37 -5.94 5.95
CA TYR A 537 -11.78 -5.64 5.74
C TYR A 537 -12.46 -6.49 4.64
N GLY A 538 -11.88 -7.65 4.32
CA GLY A 538 -12.43 -8.62 3.35
C GLY A 538 -12.54 -8.07 1.93
N LYS A 539 -11.62 -7.18 1.52
CA LYS A 539 -11.60 -6.57 0.18
C LYS A 539 -10.37 -7.03 -0.58
N GLY A 540 -10.58 -7.42 -1.83
CA GLY A 540 -9.52 -7.96 -2.67
C GLY A 540 -9.09 -7.01 -3.78
N LEU A 541 -7.79 -6.82 -3.92
CA LEU A 541 -7.19 -5.88 -4.88
C LEU A 541 -7.22 -6.43 -6.31
N ILE A 542 -7.58 -5.58 -7.26
CA ILE A 542 -7.49 -5.81 -8.70
C ILE A 542 -6.68 -4.66 -9.30
N CYS A 543 -5.39 -4.92 -9.56
CA CYS A 543 -4.47 -3.88 -10.04
C CYS A 543 -4.85 -3.40 -11.46
N THR A 544 -5.31 -2.15 -11.57
CA THR A 544 -5.97 -1.58 -12.76
C THR A 544 -5.65 -0.10 -13.00
N ASP A 545 -4.76 0.49 -12.20
CA ASP A 545 -4.48 1.94 -12.15
C ASP A 545 -3.92 2.53 -13.46
N HIS A 546 -3.42 1.70 -14.39
CA HIS A 546 -2.96 2.11 -15.71
C HIS A 546 -3.95 1.83 -16.84
N MET A 547 -5.13 1.27 -16.55
CA MET A 547 -6.12 0.93 -17.58
C MET A 547 -6.89 2.17 -18.08
N LEU A 548 -7.02 2.28 -19.39
CA LEU A 548 -7.95 3.19 -20.06
C LEU A 548 -9.10 2.39 -20.66
N ASN A 549 -10.23 3.05 -20.89
CA ASN A 549 -11.36 2.51 -21.65
C ASN A 549 -12.02 1.25 -21.04
N ALA A 550 -11.80 0.96 -19.75
CA ALA A 550 -12.40 -0.21 -19.09
C ALA A 550 -13.95 -0.21 -19.13
N GLY A 551 -14.58 0.97 -19.25
CA GLY A 551 -16.02 1.07 -19.52
C GLY A 551 -16.45 0.50 -20.88
N VAL A 552 -15.60 0.58 -21.90
CA VAL A 552 -15.85 -0.07 -23.20
C VAL A 552 -15.44 -1.54 -23.15
N LEU A 553 -14.24 -1.83 -22.62
CA LEU A 553 -13.66 -3.18 -22.58
C LEU A 553 -14.55 -4.17 -21.82
N SER A 554 -15.11 -3.74 -20.68
CA SER A 554 -15.98 -4.59 -19.83
C SER A 554 -17.35 -4.87 -20.46
N GLY A 555 -17.77 -4.07 -21.45
CA GLY A 555 -19.03 -4.25 -22.17
C GLY A 555 -19.01 -5.38 -23.20
N VAL A 556 -17.83 -5.94 -23.48
CA VAL A 556 -17.69 -7.07 -24.40
C VAL A 556 -18.36 -8.32 -23.82
N ALA A 557 -19.20 -8.95 -24.64
CA ALA A 557 -19.87 -10.21 -24.34
C ALA A 557 -19.30 -11.31 -25.23
N LEU A 558 -18.76 -12.35 -24.60
CA LEU A 558 -18.28 -13.55 -25.27
C LEU A 558 -19.17 -14.72 -24.88
N ALA A 559 -19.47 -15.59 -25.84
CA ALA A 559 -20.23 -16.82 -25.57
C ALA A 559 -19.40 -17.81 -24.74
N GLU A 560 -18.12 -17.93 -25.05
CA GLU A 560 -17.18 -18.83 -24.36
C GLU A 560 -15.75 -18.26 -24.46
N LEU A 561 -14.95 -18.51 -23.43
CA LEU A 561 -13.49 -18.39 -23.46
C LEU A 561 -12.91 -19.76 -23.13
N LYS A 562 -12.10 -20.30 -24.04
CA LYS A 562 -11.50 -21.63 -23.87
C LYS A 562 -9.99 -21.54 -23.88
N GLN A 563 -9.39 -21.82 -22.72
CA GLN A 563 -7.95 -22.02 -22.58
C GLN A 563 -7.48 -23.21 -23.46
N PRO A 564 -6.25 -23.14 -24.03
CA PRO A 564 -5.66 -24.27 -24.74
C PRO A 564 -5.62 -25.55 -23.93
N VAL A 565 -5.89 -26.67 -24.59
CA VAL A 565 -5.73 -28.01 -24.02
C VAL A 565 -4.24 -28.36 -24.05
N GLN A 566 -3.69 -28.63 -22.88
CA GLN A 566 -2.28 -29.01 -22.75
C GLN A 566 -2.05 -30.42 -23.31
N PRO A 567 -0.87 -30.71 -23.89
CA PRO A 567 -0.53 -32.05 -24.35
C PRO A 567 -0.46 -33.04 -23.18
N PRO A 568 -0.58 -34.35 -23.44
CA PRO A 568 -0.36 -35.38 -22.42
C PRO A 568 0.98 -35.19 -21.71
N ALA A 569 1.07 -35.60 -20.45
CA ALA A 569 2.34 -35.61 -19.74
C ALA A 569 3.35 -36.51 -20.48
N PRO A 570 4.65 -36.14 -20.49
CA PRO A 570 5.70 -37.05 -20.93
C PRO A 570 5.72 -38.31 -20.03
N ALA A 571 6.43 -39.36 -20.43
CA ALA A 571 6.59 -40.52 -19.57
C ALA A 571 7.34 -40.15 -18.28
N LEU A 572 6.92 -40.72 -17.15
CA LEU A 572 7.59 -40.53 -15.87
C LEU A 572 8.93 -41.29 -15.86
N GLU A 573 10.02 -40.54 -15.85
CA GLU A 573 11.40 -41.00 -15.70
C GLU A 573 11.86 -40.74 -14.25
N LYS A 574 12.41 -41.78 -13.61
CA LYS A 574 12.68 -41.78 -12.16
C LYS A 574 13.90 -40.96 -11.75
N ASP A 575 14.75 -40.57 -12.70
CA ASP A 575 16.00 -39.83 -12.49
C ASP A 575 15.89 -38.33 -12.83
N LYS A 576 14.69 -37.83 -13.17
CA LYS A 576 14.47 -36.45 -13.64
C LYS A 576 13.99 -35.46 -12.58
N ILE A 577 14.23 -34.18 -12.85
CA ILE A 577 13.57 -33.03 -12.22
C ILE A 577 12.57 -32.45 -13.22
N TYR A 578 11.29 -32.46 -12.86
CA TYR A 578 10.22 -31.84 -13.63
C TYR A 578 9.97 -30.42 -13.14
N VAL A 579 10.04 -29.44 -14.04
CA VAL A 579 9.93 -28.01 -13.70
C VAL A 579 8.79 -27.38 -14.47
N ALA A 580 7.81 -26.81 -13.76
CA ALA A 580 6.84 -25.89 -14.34
C ALA A 580 7.32 -24.45 -14.17
N LEU A 581 7.57 -23.76 -15.28
CA LEU A 581 7.87 -22.32 -15.28
C LEU A 581 6.56 -21.55 -15.23
N VAL A 582 6.35 -20.74 -14.19
CA VAL A 582 5.10 -20.01 -14.00
C VAL A 582 5.35 -18.53 -13.77
N MET A 583 4.96 -17.71 -14.74
CA MET A 583 5.06 -16.25 -14.71
C MET A 583 4.20 -15.64 -13.59
N SER A 584 4.71 -14.61 -12.94
CA SER A 584 4.06 -13.83 -11.88
C SER A 584 3.23 -12.67 -12.41
N ASP A 585 2.53 -11.98 -11.49
CA ASP A 585 1.82 -10.70 -11.69
C ASP A 585 0.72 -10.74 -12.76
N GLY A 586 0.14 -11.91 -12.98
CA GLY A 586 -1.01 -12.12 -13.85
C GLY A 586 -2.33 -11.58 -13.31
N ASP A 587 -2.43 -11.43 -11.99
CA ASP A 587 -3.54 -10.75 -11.31
C ASP A 587 -3.62 -9.26 -11.73
N ASN A 588 -2.45 -8.66 -12.02
CA ASN A 588 -2.32 -7.30 -12.49
C ASN A 588 -2.90 -7.13 -13.89
N GLN A 589 -4.09 -6.53 -13.94
CA GLN A 589 -4.83 -6.32 -15.17
C GLN A 589 -4.12 -5.38 -16.14
N ASN A 590 -3.24 -4.49 -15.64
CA ASN A 590 -2.42 -3.62 -16.46
C ASN A 590 -1.43 -4.40 -17.33
N ALA A 591 -0.88 -5.51 -16.83
CA ALA A 591 0.15 -6.30 -17.52
C ALA A 591 -0.37 -6.92 -18.83
N TRP A 592 -1.66 -7.25 -18.89
CA TRP A 592 -2.31 -7.82 -20.07
C TRP A 592 -2.50 -6.84 -21.22
N HIS A 593 -2.42 -5.53 -20.98
CA HIS A 593 -2.53 -4.56 -22.07
C HIS A 593 -1.30 -4.58 -22.99
N LEU A 594 -0.10 -4.75 -22.44
CA LEU A 594 1.14 -4.63 -23.21
C LEU A 594 2.23 -5.57 -22.76
N PHE A 595 2.42 -5.70 -21.44
CA PHE A 595 3.59 -6.37 -20.89
C PHE A 595 3.65 -7.85 -21.32
N PHE A 596 2.57 -8.60 -21.12
CA PHE A 596 2.54 -10.02 -21.49
C PHE A 596 2.47 -10.24 -23.00
N ARG A 597 1.89 -9.32 -23.78
CA ARG A 597 1.87 -9.40 -25.25
C ARG A 597 3.27 -9.57 -25.84
N LYS A 598 4.29 -8.92 -25.26
CA LYS A 598 5.69 -9.05 -25.70
C LYS A 598 6.23 -10.48 -25.60
N TYR A 599 5.73 -11.29 -24.68
CA TYR A 599 6.10 -12.71 -24.59
C TYR A 599 5.47 -13.52 -25.71
N PHE A 600 4.20 -13.25 -26.05
CA PHE A 600 3.49 -13.92 -27.14
C PHE A 600 4.04 -13.54 -28.52
N GLU A 601 4.58 -12.34 -28.65
CA GLU A 601 5.23 -11.85 -29.88
C GLU A 601 6.72 -12.19 -29.96
N SER A 602 7.30 -12.76 -28.89
CA SER A 602 8.69 -13.18 -28.88
C SER A 602 8.91 -14.38 -29.83
N PRO A 603 10.05 -14.45 -30.54
CA PRO A 603 10.42 -15.63 -31.32
C PRO A 603 10.50 -16.93 -30.52
N SER A 604 10.50 -16.86 -29.19
CA SER A 604 10.62 -18.01 -28.29
C SER A 604 9.31 -18.50 -27.72
N HIS A 605 8.22 -17.78 -27.98
CA HIS A 605 6.88 -18.23 -27.64
C HIS A 605 6.59 -19.63 -28.22
N GLY A 606 6.09 -20.53 -27.38
CA GLY A 606 5.75 -21.91 -27.77
C GLY A 606 6.93 -22.87 -27.96
N LYS A 607 8.18 -22.46 -27.73
CA LYS A 607 9.34 -23.38 -27.82
C LYS A 607 9.50 -24.30 -26.61
N PHE A 608 8.93 -23.92 -25.47
CA PHE A 608 8.96 -24.68 -24.23
C PHE A 608 7.67 -24.39 -23.42
N PRO A 609 7.33 -25.25 -22.43
CA PRO A 609 6.23 -24.98 -21.52
C PRO A 609 6.44 -23.73 -20.69
N LEU A 610 5.49 -22.80 -20.78
CA LEU A 610 5.46 -21.59 -19.97
C LEU A 610 4.02 -21.32 -19.54
N ALA A 611 3.81 -21.26 -18.24
CA ALA A 611 2.54 -20.87 -17.68
C ALA A 611 2.51 -19.39 -17.31
N PHE A 612 1.33 -18.77 -17.42
CA PHE A 612 1.07 -17.42 -16.94
C PHE A 612 0.05 -17.49 -15.81
N GLY A 613 0.32 -16.84 -14.68
CA GLY A 613 -0.79 -16.46 -13.81
C GLY A 613 -1.74 -15.56 -14.58
N ILE A 614 -3.05 -15.61 -14.30
CA ILE A 614 -4.07 -14.70 -14.83
C ILE A 614 -5.10 -14.38 -13.75
N GLY A 615 -5.38 -13.09 -13.55
CA GLY A 615 -6.40 -12.62 -12.63
C GLY A 615 -7.80 -12.91 -13.16
N PRO A 616 -8.64 -13.70 -12.47
CA PRO A 616 -9.95 -14.12 -12.98
C PRO A 616 -10.93 -12.96 -13.25
N ALA A 617 -10.69 -11.78 -12.67
CA ALA A 617 -11.44 -10.55 -12.97
C ALA A 617 -11.37 -10.15 -14.46
N ILE A 618 -10.36 -10.64 -15.20
CA ILE A 618 -10.20 -10.39 -16.64
C ILE A 618 -11.44 -10.79 -17.46
N LEU A 619 -12.15 -11.83 -17.01
CA LEU A 619 -13.39 -12.35 -17.62
C LEU A 619 -14.48 -11.28 -17.73
N ALA A 620 -14.52 -10.35 -16.78
CA ALA A 620 -15.52 -9.31 -16.71
C ALA A 620 -14.97 -7.94 -17.14
N LEU A 621 -13.71 -7.62 -16.82
CA LEU A 621 -13.12 -6.30 -17.11
C LEU A 621 -12.66 -6.12 -18.56
N GLN A 622 -12.08 -7.17 -19.15
CA GLN A 622 -11.46 -7.07 -20.47
C GLN A 622 -11.53 -8.42 -21.23
N PRO A 623 -12.72 -9.03 -21.38
CA PRO A 623 -12.84 -10.36 -21.99
C PRO A 623 -12.32 -10.40 -23.43
N GLY A 624 -12.42 -9.30 -24.19
CA GLY A 624 -11.82 -9.19 -25.52
C GLY A 624 -10.29 -9.32 -25.52
N LEU A 625 -9.60 -8.89 -24.46
CA LEU A 625 -8.16 -9.07 -24.30
C LEU A 625 -7.84 -10.54 -23.97
N ALA A 626 -8.58 -11.14 -23.02
CA ALA A 626 -8.44 -12.56 -22.70
C ALA A 626 -8.64 -13.45 -23.95
N GLN A 627 -9.61 -13.12 -24.80
CA GLN A 627 -9.83 -13.78 -26.09
C GLN A 627 -8.58 -13.75 -26.97
N TRP A 628 -7.90 -12.61 -27.07
CA TRP A 628 -6.67 -12.49 -27.84
C TRP A 628 -5.61 -13.46 -27.32
N TYR A 629 -5.34 -13.45 -26.01
CA TYR A 629 -4.31 -14.31 -25.42
C TYR A 629 -4.62 -15.80 -25.60
N TYR A 630 -5.88 -16.22 -25.45
CA TYR A 630 -6.25 -17.63 -25.66
C TYR A 630 -6.13 -18.05 -27.13
N GLN A 631 -6.44 -17.16 -28.08
CA GLN A 631 -6.29 -17.44 -29.51
C GLN A 631 -4.82 -17.48 -29.98
N HIS A 632 -3.91 -16.81 -29.28
CA HIS A 632 -2.48 -16.76 -29.61
C HIS A 632 -1.62 -17.66 -28.71
N ALA A 633 -2.23 -18.34 -27.74
CA ALA A 633 -1.55 -19.29 -26.89
C ALA A 633 -1.29 -20.60 -27.65
N THR A 634 -0.15 -21.23 -27.37
CA THR A 634 0.20 -22.54 -27.93
C THR A 634 -0.24 -23.66 -26.99
N PRO A 635 -0.24 -24.95 -27.42
CA PRO A 635 -0.51 -26.05 -26.51
C PRO A 635 0.45 -26.16 -25.32
N THR A 636 1.62 -25.50 -25.35
CA THR A 636 2.57 -25.46 -24.21
C THR A 636 2.40 -24.21 -23.35
N THR A 637 1.38 -23.38 -23.63
CA THR A 637 1.01 -22.22 -22.83
C THR A 637 -0.17 -22.59 -21.94
N GLU A 638 0.03 -22.56 -20.63
CA GLU A 638 -1.03 -22.77 -19.62
C GLU A 638 -1.27 -21.47 -18.86
N PHE A 639 -2.50 -21.24 -18.43
CA PHE A 639 -2.92 -20.15 -17.58
C PHE A 639 -3.44 -20.73 -16.27
N ILE A 640 -2.99 -20.15 -15.15
CA ILE A 640 -3.42 -20.51 -13.79
C ILE A 640 -4.05 -19.28 -13.12
N ALA A 641 -4.95 -19.45 -12.16
CA ALA A 641 -5.43 -18.30 -11.39
C ALA A 641 -4.27 -17.75 -10.55
N ASP A 642 -3.98 -16.46 -10.70
CA ASP A 642 -2.89 -15.82 -9.96
C ASP A 642 -3.34 -15.32 -8.57
N VAL A 643 -2.40 -14.71 -7.84
CA VAL A 643 -2.57 -14.30 -6.44
C VAL A 643 -3.88 -13.53 -6.20
N SER A 644 -4.76 -13.95 -5.29
CA SER A 644 -4.84 -15.27 -4.65
C SER A 644 -6.17 -15.95 -4.99
N GLY A 645 -6.61 -15.92 -6.24
CA GLY A 645 -7.93 -16.41 -6.66
C GLY A 645 -8.76 -15.31 -7.31
N ALA A 646 -9.96 -15.02 -6.80
CA ALA A 646 -10.86 -14.01 -7.39
C ALA A 646 -10.23 -12.61 -7.53
N SER A 647 -9.29 -12.28 -6.64
CA SER A 647 -8.53 -11.02 -6.60
C SER A 647 -7.30 -11.20 -5.70
N TYR A 648 -6.38 -10.24 -5.72
CA TYR A 648 -5.21 -10.25 -4.85
C TYR A 648 -5.58 -9.95 -3.40
N MET A 649 -5.20 -10.85 -2.50
CA MET A 649 -5.38 -10.74 -1.06
C MET A 649 -4.19 -11.32 -0.31
N GLN A 650 -4.00 -10.88 0.93
CA GLN A 650 -3.05 -11.45 1.88
C GLN A 650 -3.79 -12.39 2.84
N PRO A 651 -3.50 -13.72 2.80
CA PRO A 651 -4.17 -14.73 3.62
C PRO A 651 -4.22 -14.41 5.10
N ASP A 652 -3.10 -13.98 5.67
CA ASP A 652 -2.95 -13.78 7.11
C ASP A 652 -3.85 -12.66 7.64
N HIS A 653 -4.19 -11.71 6.77
CA HIS A 653 -5.01 -10.56 7.10
C HIS A 653 -6.48 -10.70 6.68
N TRP A 654 -6.87 -11.75 5.96
CA TRP A 654 -8.21 -11.80 5.37
C TRP A 654 -9.32 -11.86 6.42
N GLY A 655 -10.12 -10.80 6.48
CA GLY A 655 -11.27 -10.69 7.38
C GLY A 655 -10.90 -10.54 8.86
N GLU A 656 -9.66 -10.15 9.19
CA GLU A 656 -9.20 -9.95 10.57
C GLU A 656 -10.11 -9.06 11.42
N ALA A 657 -10.76 -8.06 10.82
CA ALA A 657 -11.64 -7.14 11.54
C ALA A 657 -13.00 -7.75 11.93
N TYR A 658 -13.27 -9.00 11.53
CA TYR A 658 -14.59 -9.64 11.67
C TYR A 658 -14.54 -10.85 12.60
N THR A 659 -15.53 -10.91 13.49
CA THR A 659 -15.76 -12.03 14.42
C THR A 659 -16.10 -13.34 13.70
N ASN A 660 -16.68 -13.28 12.49
CA ASN A 660 -17.00 -14.41 11.62
C ASN A 660 -16.05 -14.54 10.42
N LYS A 661 -14.74 -14.33 10.62
CA LYS A 661 -13.73 -14.34 9.55
C LYS A 661 -13.74 -15.58 8.64
N ASP A 662 -14.09 -16.76 9.16
CA ASP A 662 -14.15 -18.00 8.37
C ASP A 662 -15.28 -17.95 7.33
N GLU A 663 -16.39 -17.28 7.64
CA GLU A 663 -17.49 -17.05 6.68
C GLU A 663 -17.06 -16.04 5.61
N VAL A 664 -16.30 -15.01 6.00
CA VAL A 664 -15.71 -14.03 5.06
C VAL A 664 -14.80 -14.74 4.06
N LEU A 665 -13.91 -15.62 4.53
CA LEU A 665 -13.05 -16.44 3.67
C LEU A 665 -13.87 -17.38 2.77
N SER A 666 -14.88 -18.04 3.33
CA SER A 666 -15.77 -18.91 2.55
C SER A 666 -16.42 -18.17 1.37
N GLY A 667 -16.88 -16.94 1.60
CA GLY A 667 -17.44 -16.08 0.55
C GLY A 667 -16.46 -15.73 -0.57
N PHE A 668 -15.22 -15.38 -0.22
CA PHE A 668 -14.15 -15.17 -1.20
C PHE A 668 -13.87 -16.43 -2.03
N LEU A 669 -13.83 -17.59 -1.38
CA LEU A 669 -13.59 -18.87 -2.05
C LEU A 669 -14.75 -19.29 -2.96
N LYS A 670 -16.00 -18.94 -2.61
CA LYS A 670 -17.16 -19.13 -3.51
C LYS A 670 -17.02 -18.32 -4.80
N TRP A 671 -16.57 -17.06 -4.71
CA TRP A 671 -16.27 -16.25 -5.90
C TRP A 671 -15.14 -16.86 -6.72
N THR A 672 -14.08 -17.31 -6.07
CA THR A 672 -12.96 -18.00 -6.73
C THR A 672 -13.46 -19.26 -7.46
N ALA A 673 -14.21 -20.14 -6.79
CA ALA A 673 -14.78 -21.36 -7.36
C ALA A 673 -15.67 -21.08 -8.59
N LYS A 674 -16.33 -19.93 -8.63
CA LYS A 674 -17.20 -19.51 -9.73
C LYS A 674 -16.43 -18.93 -10.93
N LEU A 675 -15.35 -18.20 -10.69
CA LEU A 675 -14.61 -17.47 -11.74
C LEU A 675 -13.61 -18.35 -12.51
N LEU A 676 -13.07 -19.39 -11.86
CA LEU A 676 -12.04 -20.24 -12.44
C LEU A 676 -12.53 -21.13 -13.61
N PRO A 677 -13.66 -21.86 -13.50
CA PRO A 677 -14.08 -22.78 -14.56
C PRO A 677 -14.36 -22.12 -15.92
N PRO A 678 -15.01 -20.94 -16.02
CA PRO A 678 -15.20 -20.26 -17.31
C PRO A 678 -13.92 -19.80 -18.00
N LEU A 679 -12.80 -19.72 -17.27
CA LEU A 679 -11.47 -19.45 -17.80
C LEU A 679 -10.66 -20.75 -18.02
N GLY A 680 -11.22 -21.90 -17.68
CA GLY A 680 -10.55 -23.19 -17.77
C GLY A 680 -9.40 -23.37 -16.76
N LEU A 681 -9.35 -22.57 -15.70
CA LEU A 681 -8.26 -22.58 -14.72
C LEU A 681 -8.44 -23.73 -13.73
N ARG A 682 -7.40 -24.56 -13.58
CA ARG A 682 -7.39 -25.72 -12.68
C ARG A 682 -6.24 -25.70 -11.65
N THR A 683 -5.59 -24.55 -11.53
CA THR A 683 -4.53 -24.29 -10.55
C THR A 683 -4.72 -22.88 -10.02
N VAL A 684 -4.41 -22.68 -8.74
CA VAL A 684 -4.39 -21.37 -8.08
C VAL A 684 -3.03 -21.13 -7.47
N ARG A 685 -2.48 -19.93 -7.67
CA ARG A 685 -1.38 -19.39 -6.89
C ARG A 685 -1.93 -18.56 -5.73
N THR A 686 -1.37 -18.76 -4.54
CA THR A 686 -1.59 -17.87 -3.39
C THR A 686 -0.31 -17.07 -3.15
N VAL A 687 -0.43 -15.83 -2.66
CA VAL A 687 0.75 -15.01 -2.34
C VAL A 687 1.58 -15.61 -1.20
N HIS A 688 0.89 -16.22 -0.24
CA HIS A 688 1.37 -16.87 0.99
C HIS A 688 0.38 -17.97 1.42
N GLY A 689 0.57 -18.53 2.61
CA GLY A 689 -0.47 -19.26 3.33
C GLY A 689 0.04 -20.53 4.00
N GLU A 690 -0.34 -20.71 5.26
CA GLU A 690 -0.13 -21.95 6.00
C GLU A 690 -1.04 -23.08 5.49
N ASP A 691 -0.70 -24.32 5.82
CA ASP A 691 -1.42 -25.50 5.33
C ASP A 691 -2.90 -25.55 5.73
N SER A 692 -3.24 -24.96 6.88
CA SER A 692 -4.65 -24.80 7.31
C SER A 692 -5.44 -23.94 6.33
N PHE A 693 -4.83 -22.86 5.84
CA PHE A 693 -5.43 -21.97 4.86
C PHE A 693 -5.50 -22.60 3.48
N LEU A 694 -4.41 -23.25 3.03
CA LEU A 694 -4.40 -23.97 1.75
C LEU A 694 -5.40 -25.13 1.71
N SER A 695 -5.68 -25.75 2.86
CA SER A 695 -6.72 -26.78 2.98
C SER A 695 -8.13 -26.24 2.69
N GLU A 696 -8.43 -24.98 3.04
CA GLU A 696 -9.71 -24.36 2.68
C GLU A 696 -9.84 -24.12 1.18
N TYR A 697 -8.75 -23.75 0.49
CA TYR A 697 -8.72 -23.69 -0.97
C TYR A 697 -8.96 -25.08 -1.58
N ALA A 698 -8.27 -26.11 -1.09
CA ALA A 698 -8.44 -27.47 -1.59
C ALA A 698 -9.89 -27.97 -1.45
N LYS A 699 -10.55 -27.65 -0.32
CA LYS A 699 -11.97 -27.97 -0.08
C LYS A 699 -12.91 -27.21 -1.02
N ALA A 700 -12.67 -25.91 -1.20
CA ALA A 700 -13.54 -25.06 -2.01
C ALA A 700 -13.35 -25.25 -3.52
N LEU A 701 -12.19 -25.74 -3.95
CA LEU A 701 -11.79 -25.86 -5.34
C LEU A 701 -11.44 -27.32 -5.72
N PRO A 702 -12.35 -28.29 -5.53
CA PRO A 702 -12.06 -29.71 -5.77
C PRO A 702 -11.81 -30.05 -7.25
N PHE A 703 -12.14 -29.14 -8.17
CA PHE A 703 -11.86 -29.26 -9.60
C PHE A 703 -10.42 -28.88 -9.97
N CYS A 704 -9.69 -28.20 -9.09
CA CYS A 704 -8.28 -27.91 -9.28
C CYS A 704 -7.45 -29.18 -9.14
N HIS A 705 -6.40 -29.31 -9.95
CA HIS A 705 -5.49 -30.44 -9.84
C HIS A 705 -4.34 -30.17 -8.86
N SER A 706 -4.02 -28.91 -8.57
CA SER A 706 -2.94 -28.54 -7.65
C SER A 706 -3.06 -27.10 -7.16
N LEU A 707 -2.35 -26.79 -6.06
CA LEU A 707 -2.10 -25.44 -5.58
C LEU A 707 -0.63 -25.07 -5.81
N PHE A 708 -0.38 -23.91 -6.39
CA PHE A 708 0.96 -23.35 -6.61
C PHE A 708 1.22 -22.24 -5.59
N ALA A 709 1.36 -22.60 -4.32
CA ALA A 709 1.45 -21.63 -3.24
C ALA A 709 2.76 -20.82 -3.25
N ASP A 710 2.74 -19.70 -2.54
CA ASP A 710 3.84 -18.76 -2.33
C ASP A 710 4.32 -18.01 -3.58
N MET A 711 4.38 -16.69 -3.48
CA MET A 711 5.02 -15.85 -4.48
C MET A 711 6.50 -15.67 -4.13
N GLY A 712 7.43 -16.18 -4.94
CA GLY A 712 8.87 -15.94 -4.75
C GLY A 712 9.45 -16.35 -3.38
N CYS A 713 9.02 -17.49 -2.84
CA CYS A 713 9.45 -18.03 -1.53
C CYS A 713 9.13 -17.13 -0.33
N TYR A 714 8.11 -16.29 -0.45
CA TYR A 714 7.66 -15.35 0.57
C TYR A 714 7.35 -15.95 1.94
N SER A 715 6.81 -17.17 2.00
CA SER A 715 6.55 -17.87 3.28
C SER A 715 7.81 -18.43 3.95
N GLY A 716 8.99 -18.33 3.30
CA GLY A 716 10.27 -18.70 3.90
C GLY A 716 10.55 -20.20 4.06
N HIS A 717 9.64 -21.07 3.58
CA HIS A 717 9.85 -22.52 3.57
C HIS A 717 11.07 -22.92 2.73
N LYS A 718 11.78 -23.97 3.16
CA LYS A 718 12.97 -24.47 2.48
C LYS A 718 13.01 -26.00 2.44
N GLY A 719 13.68 -26.51 1.42
CA GLY A 719 13.93 -27.93 1.21
C GLY A 719 12.73 -28.63 0.57
N TYR A 720 13.02 -29.60 -0.29
CA TYR A 720 12.04 -30.25 -1.16
C TYR A 720 10.74 -30.69 -0.45
N GLY A 721 10.86 -31.38 0.70
CA GLY A 721 9.70 -31.94 1.41
C GLY A 721 8.72 -30.90 1.97
N ASN A 722 9.16 -29.67 2.20
CA ASN A 722 8.31 -28.57 2.64
C ASN A 722 7.76 -27.73 1.47
N LEU A 723 8.30 -27.93 0.26
CA LEU A 723 7.94 -27.17 -0.93
C LEU A 723 7.10 -27.99 -1.92
N THR A 724 7.10 -29.31 -1.80
CA THR A 724 6.33 -30.21 -2.68
C THR A 724 5.82 -31.40 -1.89
N TYR A 725 4.50 -31.43 -1.68
CA TYR A 725 3.82 -32.38 -0.79
C TYR A 725 2.32 -32.46 -1.13
N GLU A 726 1.60 -33.33 -0.43
CA GLU A 726 0.14 -33.40 -0.47
C GLU A 726 -0.43 -32.90 0.86
N LEU A 727 -1.49 -32.08 0.79
CA LEU A 727 -2.31 -31.80 1.96
C LEU A 727 -3.05 -33.09 2.41
N PRO A 728 -3.55 -33.15 3.66
CA PRO A 728 -4.28 -34.33 4.16
C PRO A 728 -5.47 -34.78 3.28
N GLY A 729 -6.05 -33.87 2.48
CA GLY A 729 -7.10 -34.17 1.51
C GLY A 729 -6.62 -34.68 0.14
N GLY A 730 -5.32 -34.93 -0.04
CA GLY A 730 -4.73 -35.43 -1.29
C GLY A 730 -4.50 -34.37 -2.37
N MET A 731 -4.67 -33.08 -2.06
CA MET A 731 -4.37 -31.98 -2.98
C MET A 731 -2.86 -31.77 -3.06
N PRO A 732 -2.23 -31.90 -4.25
CA PRO A 732 -0.82 -31.55 -4.44
C PRO A 732 -0.59 -30.05 -4.22
N VAL A 733 0.44 -29.73 -3.44
CA VAL A 733 0.94 -28.38 -3.22
C VAL A 733 2.36 -28.28 -3.77
N PHE A 734 2.58 -27.30 -4.64
CA PHE A 734 3.89 -26.93 -5.17
C PHE A 734 4.19 -25.48 -4.78
N ARG A 735 4.87 -25.29 -3.64
CA ARG A 735 5.33 -23.96 -3.23
C ARG A 735 6.43 -23.48 -4.17
N ALA A 736 6.49 -22.17 -4.42
CA ALA A 736 7.58 -21.59 -5.22
C ALA A 736 8.95 -22.01 -4.68
N MET A 737 9.80 -22.55 -5.55
CA MET A 737 11.18 -22.90 -5.21
C MET A 737 12.20 -21.86 -5.67
N THR A 738 11.77 -20.84 -6.40
CA THR A 738 12.66 -19.83 -6.96
C THR A 738 12.23 -18.42 -6.58
N THR A 739 13.22 -17.53 -6.47
CA THR A 739 13.07 -16.10 -6.20
C THR A 739 13.56 -15.28 -7.41
N TRP A 740 13.36 -13.96 -7.36
CA TRP A 740 13.98 -13.03 -8.32
C TRP A 740 15.36 -12.52 -7.89
N ARG A 741 15.85 -12.94 -6.72
CA ARG A 741 17.08 -12.41 -6.11
C ARG A 741 18.34 -12.99 -6.76
N ASN A 742 18.28 -14.22 -7.29
CA ASN A 742 19.41 -14.86 -7.97
C ASN A 742 19.11 -15.04 -9.47
N PHE A 743 19.25 -13.95 -10.23
CA PHE A 743 18.99 -13.91 -11.67
C PHE A 743 20.00 -14.73 -12.51
N GLY A 744 19.64 -15.04 -13.76
CA GLY A 744 20.50 -15.75 -14.71
C GLY A 744 20.74 -17.21 -14.32
N THR A 745 22.00 -17.63 -14.18
CA THR A 745 22.35 -19.00 -13.78
C THR A 745 21.90 -19.36 -12.36
N GLY A 746 21.53 -18.37 -11.54
CA GLY A 746 21.04 -18.56 -10.18
C GLY A 746 19.71 -19.31 -10.09
N PHE A 747 18.82 -19.18 -11.10
CA PHE A 747 17.49 -19.78 -11.09
C PHE A 747 17.54 -21.31 -10.94
N MET A 748 18.34 -21.99 -11.79
CA MET A 748 18.53 -23.44 -11.68
C MET A 748 19.38 -23.83 -10.47
N GLY A 749 20.20 -22.92 -9.96
CA GLY A 749 20.95 -23.10 -8.71
C GLY A 749 20.02 -23.24 -7.51
N GLU A 750 19.05 -22.34 -7.35
CA GLU A 750 18.04 -22.39 -6.27
C GLU A 750 17.23 -23.69 -6.33
N ILE A 751 16.80 -24.10 -7.54
CA ILE A 751 16.10 -25.36 -7.73
C ILE A 751 16.96 -26.53 -7.25
N ARG A 752 18.22 -26.61 -7.69
CA ARG A 752 19.12 -27.72 -7.33
C ARG A 752 19.46 -27.72 -5.84
N GLU A 753 19.59 -26.56 -5.20
CA GLU A 753 19.79 -26.42 -3.76
C GLU A 753 18.61 -27.01 -2.98
N HIS A 754 17.37 -26.66 -3.34
CA HIS A 754 16.18 -27.16 -2.66
C HIS A 754 15.88 -28.63 -2.94
N VAL A 755 16.08 -29.09 -4.18
CA VAL A 755 15.82 -30.47 -4.61
C VAL A 755 16.88 -31.45 -4.06
N GLY A 756 18.15 -31.06 -4.07
CA GLY A 756 19.26 -31.93 -3.72
C GLY A 756 19.26 -33.24 -4.53
N ALA A 757 19.42 -34.37 -3.84
CA ALA A 757 19.46 -35.70 -4.44
C ALA A 757 18.08 -36.31 -4.75
N LYS A 758 16.97 -35.63 -4.42
CA LYS A 758 15.62 -36.18 -4.64
C LYS A 758 15.36 -36.40 -6.12
N ARG A 759 14.95 -37.61 -6.49
CA ARG A 759 14.45 -37.98 -7.83
C ARG A 759 13.32 -39.03 -7.73
N PRO A 760 12.29 -39.00 -8.60
CA PRO A 760 11.93 -37.84 -9.41
C PRO A 760 11.57 -36.65 -8.50
N ALA A 761 11.78 -35.44 -8.99
CA ALA A 761 11.45 -34.20 -8.28
C ALA A 761 10.48 -33.35 -9.10
N PHE A 762 9.59 -32.62 -8.43
CA PHE A 762 8.55 -31.81 -9.06
C PHE A 762 8.65 -30.39 -8.52
N VAL A 763 8.72 -29.39 -9.40
CA VAL A 763 9.15 -28.05 -9.06
C VAL A 763 8.21 -27.00 -9.65
N ASN A 764 7.68 -26.13 -8.79
CA ASN A 764 7.12 -24.84 -9.18
C ASN A 764 8.27 -23.82 -9.30
N GLY A 765 8.72 -23.59 -10.53
CA GLY A 765 9.67 -22.54 -10.87
C GLY A 765 8.94 -21.21 -11.05
N PHE A 766 8.86 -20.43 -9.96
CA PHE A 766 8.30 -19.09 -9.97
C PHE A 766 9.17 -18.14 -10.80
N VAL A 767 8.58 -17.55 -11.84
CA VAL A 767 9.24 -16.60 -12.73
C VAL A 767 8.73 -15.20 -12.47
N HIS A 768 9.59 -14.34 -11.92
CA HIS A 768 9.25 -12.94 -11.68
C HIS A 768 9.24 -12.12 -12.97
N CYS A 769 8.06 -11.69 -13.39
CA CYS A 769 7.85 -11.15 -14.72
C CYS A 769 8.63 -9.86 -14.99
N TRP A 770 8.88 -9.04 -13.96
CA TRP A 770 9.63 -7.79 -14.05
C TRP A 770 11.15 -7.97 -14.19
N THR A 771 11.66 -9.16 -13.85
CA THR A 771 13.11 -9.46 -13.91
C THR A 771 13.46 -10.38 -15.07
N PHE A 772 12.70 -11.45 -15.29
CA PHE A 772 12.98 -12.45 -16.33
C PHE A 772 12.24 -12.14 -17.62
N GLN A 773 12.94 -11.68 -18.65
CA GLN A 773 12.36 -11.50 -19.98
C GLN A 773 12.41 -12.81 -20.77
N ALA A 774 11.77 -12.81 -21.95
CA ALA A 774 11.68 -14.01 -22.79
C ALA A 774 13.06 -14.61 -23.15
N LYS A 775 14.09 -13.76 -23.32
CA LYS A 775 15.45 -14.21 -23.65
C LYS A 775 16.09 -14.97 -22.48
N GLU A 776 15.91 -14.50 -21.24
CA GLU A 776 16.50 -15.19 -20.09
C GLU A 776 15.79 -16.51 -19.79
N LEU A 777 14.50 -16.61 -20.10
CA LEU A 777 13.80 -17.90 -20.05
C LEU A 777 14.37 -18.90 -21.07
N ASP A 778 14.70 -18.47 -22.29
CA ASP A 778 15.40 -19.34 -23.25
C ASP A 778 16.74 -19.83 -22.71
N GLU A 779 17.51 -18.94 -22.08
CA GLU A 779 18.82 -19.27 -21.53
C GLU A 779 18.70 -20.24 -20.35
N ILE A 780 17.70 -20.07 -19.49
CA ILE A 780 17.38 -21.04 -18.42
C ILE A 780 17.07 -22.40 -19.03
N VAL A 781 16.21 -22.47 -20.04
CA VAL A 781 15.79 -23.74 -20.64
C VAL A 781 16.95 -24.43 -21.35
N LYS A 782 17.77 -23.69 -22.11
CA LYS A 782 18.94 -24.24 -22.83
C LYS A 782 20.01 -24.78 -21.88
N ASN A 783 20.18 -24.16 -20.72
CA ASN A 783 21.27 -24.46 -19.79
C ASN A 783 20.84 -25.35 -18.60
N ALA A 784 19.58 -25.80 -18.55
CA ALA A 784 19.04 -26.55 -17.41
C ALA A 784 19.74 -27.90 -17.16
N GLY A 785 20.28 -28.50 -18.22
CA GLY A 785 20.92 -29.82 -18.20
C GLY A 785 19.96 -30.97 -18.57
N PRO A 786 20.50 -32.15 -18.92
CA PRO A 786 19.71 -33.27 -19.45
C PRO A 786 18.87 -34.02 -18.40
N ASP A 787 19.05 -33.73 -17.10
CA ASP A 787 18.24 -34.28 -16.00
C ASP A 787 16.98 -33.46 -15.73
N VAL A 788 16.78 -32.33 -16.42
CA VAL A 788 15.62 -31.45 -16.25
C VAL A 788 14.65 -31.60 -17.42
N VAL A 789 13.36 -31.69 -17.09
CA VAL A 789 12.26 -31.72 -18.07
C VAL A 789 11.29 -30.60 -17.74
N PHE A 790 11.15 -29.64 -18.65
CA PHE A 790 10.16 -28.57 -18.51
C PHE A 790 8.77 -29.09 -18.89
N VAL A 791 7.79 -28.79 -18.05
CA VAL A 791 6.41 -29.27 -18.17
C VAL A 791 5.43 -28.16 -17.82
N THR A 792 4.18 -28.30 -18.24
CA THR A 792 3.09 -27.41 -17.84
C THR A 792 2.63 -27.74 -16.40
N PRO A 793 1.99 -26.81 -15.66
CA PRO A 793 1.38 -27.11 -14.36
C PRO A 793 0.47 -28.36 -14.35
N THR A 794 -0.35 -28.54 -15.39
CA THR A 794 -1.20 -29.73 -15.55
C THR A 794 -0.36 -31.01 -15.65
N GLN A 795 0.70 -31.00 -16.46
CA GLN A 795 1.59 -32.15 -16.60
C GLN A 795 2.38 -32.43 -15.31
N LEU A 796 2.84 -31.38 -14.61
CA LEU A 796 3.55 -31.51 -13.34
C LEU A 796 2.70 -32.23 -12.28
N ALA A 797 1.44 -31.80 -12.11
CA ALA A 797 0.52 -32.43 -11.17
C ALA A 797 0.20 -33.88 -11.56
N THR A 798 0.10 -34.17 -12.86
CA THR A 798 -0.13 -35.52 -13.37
C THR A 798 1.04 -36.46 -13.03
N LEU A 799 2.28 -36.03 -13.32
CA LEU A 799 3.49 -36.82 -13.06
C LEU A 799 3.73 -37.01 -11.56
N TYR A 800 3.46 -35.99 -10.74
CA TYR A 800 3.56 -36.08 -9.28
C TYR A 800 2.66 -37.17 -8.72
N ARG A 801 1.39 -37.18 -9.17
CA ARG A 801 0.41 -38.19 -8.80
C ARG A 801 0.78 -39.59 -9.25
N GLU A 802 1.28 -39.74 -10.47
CA GLU A 802 1.79 -41.02 -10.98
C GLU A 802 2.94 -41.54 -10.12
N ALA A 803 3.89 -40.67 -9.74
CA ALA A 803 5.03 -41.04 -8.90
C ALA A 803 4.63 -41.48 -7.49
N ASN A 804 3.49 -41.00 -6.97
CA ASN A 804 2.95 -41.36 -5.66
C ASN A 804 1.90 -42.49 -5.70
N GLY A 805 1.66 -43.12 -6.87
CA GLY A 805 0.72 -44.23 -7.00
C GLY A 805 -0.76 -43.83 -7.05
N ASN A 806 -1.06 -42.54 -7.27
CA ASN A 806 -2.41 -41.98 -7.30
C ASN A 806 -2.74 -41.36 -8.68
N PRO A 807 -2.66 -42.09 -9.81
CA PRO A 807 -2.77 -41.50 -11.15
C PRO A 807 -4.11 -40.80 -11.38
N THR A 808 -4.06 -39.63 -12.02
CA THR A 808 -5.28 -38.87 -12.39
C THR A 808 -6.07 -39.69 -13.43
N PRO A 809 -7.38 -39.93 -13.26
CA PRO A 809 -8.16 -40.62 -14.28
C PRO A 809 -8.16 -39.81 -15.59
N PRO A 810 -8.18 -40.47 -16.77
CA PRO A 810 -8.07 -39.79 -18.05
C PRO A 810 -9.17 -38.74 -18.25
N ALA A 811 -8.78 -37.59 -18.81
CA ALA A 811 -9.67 -36.45 -19.04
C ALA A 811 -10.87 -36.87 -19.91
N GLY A 812 -12.05 -37.00 -19.29
CA GLY A 812 -13.29 -37.38 -19.99
C GLY A 812 -14.40 -37.99 -19.13
N GLN A 813 -14.17 -38.34 -17.86
CA GLN A 813 -15.17 -39.02 -17.01
C GLN A 813 -15.56 -38.29 -15.71
N ALA A 814 -15.29 -36.99 -15.57
CA ALA A 814 -15.91 -36.20 -14.52
C ALA A 814 -17.24 -35.62 -15.03
N SER A 815 -18.30 -36.44 -15.05
CA SER A 815 -19.66 -35.87 -15.00
C SER A 815 -19.89 -35.31 -13.60
N PRO A 816 -20.50 -34.12 -13.45
CA PRO A 816 -20.93 -33.67 -12.13
C PRO A 816 -22.01 -34.66 -11.68
N ARG A 817 -21.71 -35.47 -10.65
CA ARG A 817 -22.77 -36.19 -9.95
C ARG A 817 -23.66 -35.12 -9.33
N GLU A 818 -24.86 -34.95 -9.88
CA GLU A 818 -25.94 -34.23 -9.24
C GLU A 818 -26.12 -34.80 -7.83
N ALA A 819 -25.88 -33.96 -6.82
CA ALA A 819 -26.27 -34.25 -5.46
C ALA A 819 -27.80 -34.10 -5.36
N THR A 820 -28.55 -35.05 -5.90
CA THR A 820 -29.98 -35.19 -5.57
C THR A 820 -30.06 -35.79 -4.17
N GLY A 821 -30.35 -34.94 -3.19
CA GLY A 821 -30.72 -35.38 -1.85
C GLY A 821 -31.97 -36.24 -1.91
N GLN A 822 -31.82 -37.55 -1.69
CA GLN A 822 -32.93 -38.39 -1.29
C GLN A 822 -33.26 -38.06 0.17
N GLY A 823 -34.28 -37.21 0.34
CA GLY A 823 -34.94 -37.03 1.63
C GLY A 823 -35.54 -38.37 2.09
N GLY A 824 -35.05 -38.88 3.21
CA GLY A 824 -35.67 -39.99 3.92
C GLY A 824 -37.06 -39.58 4.39
N LYS A 825 -38.09 -40.21 3.81
CA LYS A 825 -39.44 -40.21 4.37
C LYS A 825 -39.49 -41.27 5.46
N GLY A 826 -39.58 -40.83 6.72
CA GLY A 826 -40.09 -41.64 7.82
C GLY A 826 -41.56 -41.30 8.04
N ASN A 827 -42.44 -42.28 7.85
CA ASN A 827 -43.56 -42.65 8.74
C ASN A 827 -44.55 -43.55 7.99
N ASP A 828 -44.43 -44.85 8.26
CA ASP A 828 -45.49 -45.83 8.05
C ASP A 828 -46.45 -45.82 9.25
N VAL A 829 -47.76 -45.86 8.95
CA VAL A 829 -48.82 -46.29 9.85
C VAL A 829 -49.33 -47.62 9.30
N PRO A 830 -49.28 -48.75 10.05
CA PRO A 830 -49.81 -50.01 9.56
C PRO A 830 -51.27 -50.23 9.99
N SER A 831 -52.10 -50.64 9.05
CA SER A 831 -53.44 -51.17 9.32
C SER A 831 -53.36 -52.60 9.87
N ALA A 832 -53.85 -52.77 11.09
CA ALA A 832 -54.52 -53.94 11.67
C ALA A 832 -54.22 -55.33 11.09
N ARG A 833 -53.38 -56.12 11.78
CA ARG A 833 -53.77 -57.24 12.66
C ARG A 833 -52.53 -58.02 13.09
#